data_AF-A0A9E6F831-F1
#
_entry.id   AF-A0A9E6F831-F1
#
_cell.length_a   1.000
_cell.length_b   1.000
_cell.length_c   1.000
_cell.angle_alpha   90.00
_cell.angle_beta   90.00
_cell.angle_gamma   90.00
#
_symmetry.space_group_name_H-M   'P 1'
#
loop_
_entity.id
_entity.type
_entity.pdbx_description
1 polymer ?
#
loop_
_entity_poly.entity_id
_entity_poly.type
_entity_poly.pdbx_seq_one_letter_code
_entity_poly.pdbx_strand_id
1 'polypeptide(L)'
;MLKKKNKHLAYNAKILLIISSIICVSLYISVLSERVMIVQEDPDVIEPDGTSAVHALVINEIMSSNNGAVADPFGETYDWVELYNGTTHNIDLTNYGLSDTSDETKWVFPSTIIKAKSFLIVYLTNTDLPGLYANFGLKSEGGEKVVLRDSGGMIVDQIQLPILNANTVLARNNSGSWVVLEQISPGFTNTIEGHQQYLDSITLTQDQLFITEVLPKNAGNFTNPYTVLPGYIEITNIGLTPINLKNYALGDELASPFQWRFPSLTLDPGKSVVVYTSNLNRKDGELHADFTLNAQNGSVFLTDGSGHIIDRIDYSMVPNGYAIQRKGDIIEFSPSLSPGQPNTIAGITSFQNTMKTPTGLIINEVMTINTTLMLHNGANAYSWIELKNNSTSAIDLSKYTISESFNVLSAVSLPNKILQPNEFIVVMTSGDSSLSTSEYQHIDLKIKGDKSLYLFYGDKLQDCIFAAQVPTNTSYGRAKDKGFIYMEDASPNAENNVGLRAVSLSVRSSIESGVYTTSTLNLDLLSSGNVYYSTNGETPTTSSKQYSQPIQLTKTSVIKTVNIEEGKVPSEVLSYTYILNEDLTLPVVSLTMDPDQFTDLQSHPWDTKLEYGGHIEYYPIEGEGFSINCGVQLFGGSTRGLAKKSFSITFEEQYGEDKLNYHVFENRDFSVFDTLVLRSGSQDYSTTFFRDILGSSVMEDSTTVEVQAYKTTILYINGKYWGLYDIREKVDDDFVATHYNVDETTTSVVRMGGTISAGNKKTYSTLMNYLASHDLKSTENYEYVKTLLNIDSYIDFWVAELFTTNNDVINFRFISSTAYDEGRLQMIFYDLDYAWYYPNRAYYEFMINPDGMSDLHVSSLINRRLFENEEYRTRFLERLSLSLKTLWKEETVLAKLEIIYQSVKPEITRDFIRWKLDPNVWEDNVDFLRNFITTRTKNLLRQTKAFFNLSDADYEYYFGDL
;
A
#
# COMPACT_ATOMS: atom_id res chain seq x y z
N MET A 1 30.89 20.93 -3.85
CA MET A 1 31.22 20.76 -5.30
C MET A 1 31.39 19.30 -5.75
N LEU A 2 31.76 18.34 -4.91
CA LEU A 2 31.78 16.91 -5.31
C LEU A 2 30.38 16.29 -5.54
N LYS A 3 29.32 16.77 -4.87
CA LYS A 3 27.93 16.30 -5.08
C LYS A 3 27.33 16.64 -6.47
N LYS A 4 27.77 17.73 -7.13
CA LYS A 4 27.30 18.11 -8.49
C LYS A 4 27.92 17.24 -9.59
N LYS A 5 29.13 16.71 -9.39
CA LYS A 5 29.78 15.78 -10.33
C LYS A 5 29.07 14.41 -10.36
N ASN A 6 28.54 13.96 -9.21
CA ASN A 6 27.81 12.69 -9.13
C ASN A 6 26.38 12.76 -9.72
N LYS A 7 25.69 13.92 -9.65
CA LYS A 7 24.40 14.12 -10.34
C LYS A 7 24.54 14.11 -11.87
N HIS A 8 25.63 14.68 -12.41
CA HIS A 8 25.93 14.58 -13.85
C HIS A 8 26.33 13.17 -14.29
N LEU A 9 27.05 12.41 -13.46
CA LEU A 9 27.33 11.01 -13.75
C LEU A 9 26.07 10.13 -13.69
N ALA A 10 25.16 10.35 -12.75
CA ALA A 10 23.91 9.59 -12.64
C ALA A 10 22.91 9.92 -13.77
N TYR A 11 22.84 11.18 -14.20
CA TYR A 11 22.03 11.60 -15.35
C TYR A 11 22.59 11.04 -16.67
N ASN A 12 23.92 11.07 -16.85
CA ASN A 12 24.58 10.48 -18.01
C ASN A 12 24.53 8.95 -18.00
N ALA A 13 24.50 8.29 -16.83
CA ALA A 13 24.32 6.85 -16.71
C ALA A 13 22.88 6.42 -17.05
N LYS A 14 21.87 7.20 -16.68
CA LYS A 14 20.47 6.98 -17.10
C LYS A 14 20.27 7.18 -18.60
N ILE A 15 20.93 8.20 -19.19
CA ILE A 15 20.94 8.40 -20.64
C ILE A 15 21.71 7.27 -21.34
N LEU A 16 22.83 6.78 -20.80
CA LEU A 16 23.55 5.63 -21.35
C LEU A 16 22.74 4.34 -21.26
N LEU A 17 21.95 4.14 -20.20
CA LEU A 17 21.04 3.01 -20.03
C LEU A 17 19.86 3.09 -21.00
N ILE A 18 19.30 4.27 -21.25
CA ILE A 18 18.23 4.46 -22.25
C ILE A 18 18.79 4.28 -23.66
N ILE A 19 19.98 4.81 -23.95
CA ILE A 19 20.67 4.61 -25.23
C ILE A 19 21.11 3.15 -25.40
N SER A 20 21.55 2.44 -24.35
CA SER A 20 21.85 1.00 -24.43
C SER A 20 20.59 0.16 -24.58
N SER A 21 19.46 0.58 -24.00
CA SER A 21 18.16 -0.06 -24.20
C SER A 21 17.66 0.13 -25.63
N ILE A 22 17.80 1.33 -26.19
CA ILE A 22 17.45 1.64 -27.58
C ILE A 22 18.42 0.94 -28.55
N ILE A 23 19.71 0.85 -28.22
CA ILE A 23 20.71 0.12 -29.01
C ILE A 23 20.45 -1.40 -28.92
N CYS A 24 20.11 -1.95 -27.76
CA CYS A 24 19.73 -3.36 -27.61
C CYS A 24 18.41 -3.67 -28.31
N VAL A 25 17.40 -2.80 -28.26
CA VAL A 25 16.15 -2.94 -29.03
C VAL A 25 16.40 -2.78 -30.53
N SER A 26 17.29 -1.88 -30.96
CA SER A 26 17.68 -1.73 -32.36
C SER A 26 18.58 -2.87 -32.87
N LEU A 27 19.40 -3.47 -32.00
CA LEU A 27 20.19 -4.68 -32.30
C LEU A 27 19.28 -5.91 -32.34
N TYR A 28 18.27 -5.98 -31.48
CA TYR A 28 17.23 -7.00 -31.50
C TYR A 28 16.36 -6.88 -32.77
N ILE A 29 16.07 -5.66 -33.22
CA ILE A 29 15.39 -5.38 -34.49
C ILE A 29 16.31 -5.64 -35.71
N SER A 30 17.62 -5.40 -35.60
CA SER A 30 18.58 -5.66 -36.71
C SER A 30 19.03 -7.12 -36.84
N VAL A 31 18.86 -7.93 -35.79
CA VAL A 31 19.07 -9.39 -35.84
C VAL A 31 17.83 -10.11 -36.39
N LEU A 32 16.72 -9.39 -36.57
CA LEU A 32 15.50 -9.88 -37.23
C LEU A 32 15.40 -9.49 -38.72
N SER A 33 16.40 -8.82 -39.32
CA SER A 33 16.41 -8.52 -40.76
C SER A 33 17.40 -9.39 -41.53
N GLU A 34 16.85 -10.40 -42.21
CA GLU A 34 17.35 -11.11 -43.41
C GLU A 34 18.67 -11.92 -43.34
N ARG A 35 18.52 -13.23 -43.15
CA ARG A 35 19.05 -14.20 -44.12
C ARG A 35 17.90 -14.99 -44.73
N VAL A 36 17.37 -14.43 -45.81
CA VAL A 36 16.60 -15.14 -46.82
C VAL A 36 17.54 -16.14 -47.50
N MET A 37 17.43 -17.43 -47.18
CA MET A 37 17.75 -18.48 -48.14
C MET A 37 16.53 -18.60 -49.05
N ILE A 38 16.70 -18.19 -50.30
CA ILE A 38 15.71 -18.33 -51.36
C ILE A 38 15.42 -19.83 -51.52
N VAL A 39 14.25 -20.26 -51.06
CA VAL A 39 13.49 -21.34 -51.69
C VAL A 39 12.26 -20.67 -52.25
N GLN A 40 12.20 -20.66 -53.58
CA GLN A 40 11.12 -20.11 -54.37
C GLN A 40 10.01 -21.17 -54.42
N GLU A 41 8.83 -20.90 -53.82
CA GLU A 41 7.50 -21.07 -54.45
C GLU A 41 6.33 -20.64 -53.54
N ASP A 42 5.46 -19.86 -54.17
CA ASP A 42 4.07 -19.42 -53.95
C ASP A 42 3.57 -18.64 -52.71
N PRO A 43 2.81 -17.52 -52.93
CA PRO A 43 2.22 -16.69 -51.89
C PRO A 43 0.76 -17.04 -51.57
N ASP A 44 0.34 -16.55 -50.40
CA ASP A 44 -1.02 -16.16 -49.97
C ASP A 44 -1.98 -17.18 -49.30
N VAL A 45 -2.31 -16.85 -48.05
CA VAL A 45 -3.57 -17.18 -47.35
C VAL A 45 -4.23 -15.84 -46.97
N ILE A 46 -5.56 -15.70 -47.12
CA ILE A 46 -6.35 -14.61 -46.50
C ILE A 46 -7.66 -15.19 -45.91
N GLU A 47 -8.16 -14.51 -44.88
CA GLU A 47 -9.33 -14.81 -44.03
C GLU A 47 -10.57 -13.93 -44.39
N PRO A 48 -11.48 -13.51 -43.49
CA PRO A 48 -12.91 -13.83 -43.47
C PRO A 48 -13.83 -12.83 -44.21
N ASP A 49 -13.29 -11.89 -44.99
CA ASP A 49 -14.04 -10.90 -45.79
C ASP A 49 -14.05 -11.18 -47.31
N GLY A 50 -13.48 -12.32 -47.72
CA GLY A 50 -13.74 -12.93 -49.01
C GLY A 50 -12.83 -12.52 -50.16
N THR A 51 -11.55 -12.16 -49.94
CA THR A 51 -10.68 -11.78 -51.07
C THR A 51 -9.28 -12.41 -51.24
N SER A 52 -8.84 -13.43 -50.47
CA SER A 52 -7.94 -14.54 -50.93
C SER A 52 -8.10 -15.80 -50.04
N ALA A 53 -7.64 -17.00 -50.43
CA ALA A 53 -8.16 -18.27 -49.89
C ALA A 53 -7.12 -19.38 -49.60
N VAL A 54 -7.26 -20.07 -48.45
CA VAL A 54 -6.77 -21.46 -48.27
C VAL A 54 -7.63 -22.39 -49.12
N HIS A 55 -7.05 -22.99 -50.16
CA HIS A 55 -7.79 -23.80 -51.15
C HIS A 55 -7.74 -25.33 -50.91
N ALA A 56 -7.15 -25.82 -49.80
CA ALA A 56 -6.90 -27.25 -49.58
C ALA A 56 -6.99 -27.66 -48.09
N LEU A 57 -6.78 -28.97 -47.84
CA LEU A 57 -6.62 -29.56 -46.50
C LEU A 57 -5.21 -29.25 -45.96
N VAL A 58 -5.12 -28.68 -44.76
CA VAL A 58 -3.84 -28.28 -44.15
C VAL A 58 -3.77 -28.71 -42.68
N ILE A 59 -2.55 -28.83 -42.14
CA ILE A 59 -2.31 -28.88 -40.69
C ILE A 59 -2.46 -27.45 -40.17
N ASN A 60 -3.30 -27.24 -39.16
CA ASN A 60 -3.75 -25.93 -38.71
C ASN A 60 -3.15 -25.50 -37.36
N GLU A 61 -3.21 -26.38 -36.37
CA GLU A 61 -2.80 -26.11 -34.99
C GLU A 61 -2.23 -27.40 -34.37
N ILE A 62 -1.15 -27.29 -33.59
CA ILE A 62 -0.43 -28.44 -33.01
C ILE A 62 -0.03 -28.11 -31.58
N MET A 63 -0.31 -29.04 -30.66
CA MET A 63 0.21 -29.03 -29.30
C MET A 63 1.04 -30.29 -29.05
N SER A 64 2.34 -30.13 -28.76
CA SER A 64 3.27 -31.24 -28.48
C SER A 64 3.57 -31.46 -27.00
N SER A 65 2.88 -30.71 -26.13
CA SER A 65 2.95 -30.90 -24.67
C SER A 65 1.67 -30.36 -24.03
N ASN A 66 0.67 -31.23 -23.93
CA ASN A 66 -0.62 -30.90 -23.33
C ASN A 66 -0.68 -31.32 -21.85
N ASN A 67 -0.41 -30.37 -20.96
CA ASN A 67 -0.47 -30.54 -19.50
C ASN A 67 -1.79 -30.00 -18.93
N GLY A 68 -2.93 -30.34 -19.55
CA GLY A 68 -4.25 -29.99 -19.04
C GLY A 68 -4.99 -28.91 -19.81
N ALA A 69 -4.47 -28.44 -20.96
CA ALA A 69 -5.06 -27.38 -21.76
C ALA A 69 -6.32 -27.82 -22.52
N VAL A 70 -6.25 -28.98 -23.16
CA VAL A 70 -7.34 -29.54 -23.98
C VAL A 70 -7.60 -30.97 -23.56
N ALA A 71 -8.86 -31.29 -23.26
CA ALA A 71 -9.30 -32.65 -22.98
C ALA A 71 -9.90 -33.32 -24.24
N ASP A 72 -9.80 -34.63 -24.31
CA ASP A 72 -10.59 -35.46 -25.21
C ASP A 72 -12.03 -35.62 -24.70
N PRO A 73 -12.96 -36.23 -25.47
CA PRO A 73 -14.34 -36.45 -25.05
C PRO A 73 -14.53 -37.33 -23.80
N PHE A 74 -13.46 -37.96 -23.31
CA PHE A 74 -13.43 -38.76 -22.09
C PHE A 74 -12.67 -38.05 -20.95
N GLY A 75 -12.28 -36.80 -21.18
CA GLY A 75 -11.58 -35.93 -20.25
C GLY A 75 -10.07 -35.97 -20.38
N GLU A 76 -9.46 -36.96 -21.07
CA GLU A 76 -8.01 -37.23 -21.09
C GLU A 76 -7.22 -36.19 -21.90
N THR A 77 -6.00 -35.88 -21.47
CA THR A 77 -5.16 -34.84 -22.08
C THR A 77 -4.05 -35.50 -22.88
N TYR A 78 -4.04 -35.27 -24.19
CA TYR A 78 -3.05 -35.80 -25.12
C TYR A 78 -2.46 -34.68 -25.96
N ASP A 79 -1.26 -34.89 -26.49
CA ASP A 79 -0.79 -34.10 -27.63
C ASP A 79 -1.83 -34.20 -28.75
N TRP A 80 -1.94 -33.17 -29.59
CA TRP A 80 -2.94 -33.18 -30.65
C TRP A 80 -2.49 -32.37 -31.86
N VAL A 81 -3.07 -32.75 -33.00
CA VAL A 81 -2.91 -32.09 -34.29
C VAL A 81 -4.30 -31.79 -34.82
N GLU A 82 -4.53 -30.56 -35.21
CA GLU A 82 -5.73 -30.14 -35.90
C GLU A 82 -5.49 -29.97 -37.40
N LEU A 83 -6.45 -30.44 -38.18
CA LEU A 83 -6.54 -30.21 -39.60
C LEU A 83 -7.65 -29.22 -39.92
N TYR A 84 -7.44 -28.37 -40.92
CA TYR A 84 -8.46 -27.47 -41.44
C TYR A 84 -8.77 -27.77 -42.91
N ASN A 85 -10.06 -27.87 -43.24
CA ASN A 85 -10.54 -27.95 -44.61
C ASN A 85 -10.95 -26.57 -45.12
N GLY A 86 -10.04 -25.87 -45.80
CA GLY A 86 -10.29 -24.58 -46.42
C GLY A 86 -11.22 -24.62 -47.65
N THR A 87 -11.64 -25.79 -48.13
CA THR A 87 -12.46 -25.90 -49.34
C THR A 87 -13.96 -25.65 -49.09
N THR A 88 -14.73 -25.53 -50.17
CA THR A 88 -16.21 -25.41 -50.14
C THR A 88 -16.94 -26.76 -50.20
N HIS A 89 -16.21 -27.89 -50.18
CA HIS A 89 -16.77 -29.23 -50.20
C HIS A 89 -16.17 -30.10 -49.07
N ASN A 90 -16.80 -31.23 -48.78
CA ASN A 90 -16.29 -32.15 -47.78
C ASN A 90 -15.09 -32.94 -48.35
N ILE A 91 -14.09 -33.22 -47.51
CA ILE A 91 -12.94 -34.06 -47.87
C ILE A 91 -13.04 -35.38 -47.11
N ASP A 92 -12.94 -36.50 -47.83
CA ASP A 92 -12.86 -37.84 -47.26
C ASP A 92 -11.40 -38.19 -46.97
N LEU A 93 -11.07 -38.38 -45.70
CA LEU A 93 -9.74 -38.71 -45.20
C LEU A 93 -9.52 -40.22 -45.11
N THR A 94 -10.45 -41.06 -45.57
CA THR A 94 -10.29 -42.52 -45.50
C THR A 94 -8.96 -42.95 -46.14
N ASN A 95 -8.12 -43.63 -45.35
CA ASN A 95 -6.76 -44.06 -45.72
C ASN A 95 -5.70 -42.95 -45.85
N TYR A 96 -5.99 -41.70 -45.49
CA TYR A 96 -4.94 -40.69 -45.34
C TYR A 96 -3.98 -41.09 -44.21
N GLY A 97 -2.76 -40.59 -44.23
CA GLY A 97 -1.71 -40.90 -43.26
C GLY A 97 -1.30 -39.71 -42.40
N LEU A 98 -0.99 -39.95 -41.13
CA LEU A 98 -0.36 -38.99 -40.21
C LEU A 98 0.92 -39.60 -39.61
N SER A 99 1.97 -38.78 -39.46
CA SER A 99 3.28 -39.22 -38.95
C SER A 99 4.04 -38.08 -38.28
N ASP A 100 4.96 -38.41 -37.38
CA ASP A 100 5.97 -37.53 -36.76
C ASP A 100 7.31 -37.50 -37.56
N THR A 101 7.35 -38.19 -38.72
CA THR A 101 8.51 -38.31 -39.61
C THR A 101 8.14 -38.28 -41.09
N SER A 102 9.07 -37.80 -41.94
CA SER A 102 8.93 -37.81 -43.40
C SER A 102 9.19 -39.20 -44.02
N ASP A 103 9.69 -40.17 -43.26
CA ASP A 103 10.18 -41.43 -43.84
C ASP A 103 9.09 -42.50 -43.99
N GLU A 104 8.05 -42.45 -43.15
CA GLU A 104 6.98 -43.45 -43.12
C GLU A 104 5.61 -42.85 -42.75
N THR A 105 4.55 -43.63 -42.95
CA THR A 105 3.21 -43.35 -42.42
C THR A 105 3.01 -44.17 -41.15
N LYS A 106 2.88 -43.50 -39.99
CA LYS A 106 2.73 -44.18 -38.70
C LYS A 106 1.28 -44.53 -38.38
N TRP A 107 0.36 -43.62 -38.67
CA TRP A 107 -1.06 -43.79 -38.40
C TRP A 107 -1.90 -43.49 -39.62
N VAL A 108 -3.01 -44.21 -39.79
CA VAL A 108 -3.90 -44.09 -40.95
C VAL A 108 -5.30 -43.74 -40.46
N PHE A 109 -5.90 -42.73 -41.09
CA PHE A 109 -7.24 -42.28 -40.76
C PHE A 109 -8.28 -43.39 -41.00
N PRO A 110 -9.19 -43.64 -40.04
CA PRO A 110 -10.38 -44.45 -40.28
C PRO A 110 -11.34 -43.71 -41.24
N SER A 111 -12.50 -44.30 -41.56
CA SER A 111 -13.48 -43.62 -42.40
C SER A 111 -13.95 -42.30 -41.76
N THR A 112 -13.44 -41.18 -42.30
CA THR A 112 -13.51 -39.86 -41.67
C THR A 112 -13.76 -38.81 -42.75
N ILE A 113 -14.74 -37.94 -42.53
CA ILE A 113 -15.04 -36.83 -43.44
C ILE A 113 -14.88 -35.52 -42.66
N ILE A 114 -14.01 -34.64 -43.15
CA ILE A 114 -13.94 -33.25 -42.68
C ILE A 114 -14.84 -32.39 -43.57
N LYS A 115 -15.82 -31.70 -42.95
CA LYS A 115 -16.77 -30.86 -43.68
C LYS A 115 -16.08 -29.64 -44.29
N ALA A 116 -16.68 -29.05 -45.31
CA ALA A 116 -16.24 -27.75 -45.85
C ALA A 116 -16.10 -26.71 -44.74
N LYS A 117 -15.02 -25.93 -44.75
CA LYS A 117 -14.76 -24.85 -43.78
C LYS A 117 -14.83 -25.30 -42.31
N SER A 118 -14.38 -26.53 -42.02
CA SER A 118 -14.42 -27.12 -40.68
C SER A 118 -13.03 -27.62 -40.27
N PHE A 119 -12.86 -27.76 -38.96
CA PHE A 119 -11.66 -28.25 -38.31
C PHE A 119 -11.84 -29.71 -37.85
N LEU A 120 -10.73 -30.43 -37.68
CA LEU A 120 -10.71 -31.81 -37.21
C LEU A 120 -9.49 -32.07 -36.32
N ILE A 121 -9.74 -32.45 -35.07
CA ILE A 121 -8.68 -32.75 -34.09
C ILE A 121 -8.36 -34.24 -34.12
N VAL A 122 -7.08 -34.58 -34.08
CA VAL A 122 -6.54 -35.93 -33.89
C VAL A 122 -5.66 -35.92 -32.65
N TYR A 123 -6.01 -36.72 -31.64
CA TYR A 123 -5.21 -36.87 -30.42
C TYR A 123 -4.08 -37.87 -30.64
N LEU A 124 -2.93 -37.66 -30.02
CA LEU A 124 -1.73 -38.47 -30.18
C LEU A 124 -1.41 -39.15 -28.85
N THR A 125 -1.68 -40.46 -28.76
CA THR A 125 -1.81 -41.16 -27.47
C THR A 125 -0.69 -42.14 -27.18
N ASN A 126 0.27 -42.31 -28.09
CA ASN A 126 1.29 -43.36 -28.06
C ASN A 126 0.74 -44.80 -27.91
N THR A 127 -0.57 -45.00 -28.09
CA THR A 127 -1.27 -46.27 -27.88
C THR A 127 -2.37 -46.47 -28.92
N ASP A 128 -2.69 -47.72 -29.24
CA ASP A 128 -3.73 -48.03 -30.22
C ASP A 128 -5.13 -47.84 -29.60
N LEU A 129 -5.79 -46.71 -29.90
CA LEU A 129 -7.16 -46.43 -29.52
C LEU A 129 -8.07 -46.27 -30.76
N PRO A 130 -9.34 -46.72 -30.69
CA PRO A 130 -10.27 -46.58 -31.81
C PRO A 130 -10.73 -45.13 -31.98
N GLY A 131 -10.85 -44.66 -33.22
CA GLY A 131 -11.30 -43.32 -33.54
C GLY A 131 -10.15 -42.44 -34.04
N LEU A 132 -10.19 -41.14 -33.72
CA LEU A 132 -9.18 -40.16 -34.13
C LEU A 132 -8.06 -40.04 -33.09
N TYR A 133 -7.44 -41.18 -32.80
CA TYR A 133 -6.34 -41.31 -31.86
C TYR A 133 -5.14 -41.94 -32.58
N ALA A 134 -4.16 -41.13 -32.93
CA ALA A 134 -2.92 -41.61 -33.51
C ALA A 134 -2.05 -42.24 -32.43
N ASN A 135 -1.44 -43.37 -32.76
CA ASN A 135 -0.68 -44.22 -31.85
C ASN A 135 0.81 -43.82 -31.71
N PHE A 136 1.12 -42.54 -31.94
CA PHE A 136 2.43 -41.93 -31.67
C PHE A 136 2.23 -40.68 -30.82
N GLY A 137 3.31 -39.98 -30.47
CA GLY A 137 3.30 -38.73 -29.70
C GLY A 137 4.38 -37.78 -30.22
N LEU A 138 4.44 -36.57 -29.67
CA LEU A 138 5.41 -35.56 -30.10
C LEU A 138 6.40 -35.24 -28.99
N LYS A 139 7.57 -34.76 -29.38
CA LYS A 139 8.59 -34.26 -28.45
C LYS A 139 8.40 -32.77 -28.19
N SER A 140 8.34 -32.41 -26.91
CA SER A 140 8.32 -31.01 -26.46
C SER A 140 9.60 -30.24 -26.81
N GLU A 141 10.75 -30.93 -26.91
CA GLU A 141 12.05 -30.40 -27.34
C GLU A 141 12.13 -30.08 -28.86
N GLY A 142 11.04 -30.31 -29.60
CA GLY A 142 10.96 -30.03 -31.03
C GLY A 142 11.83 -30.94 -31.90
N GLY A 143 12.00 -30.58 -33.18
CA GLY A 143 12.85 -31.32 -34.11
C GLY A 143 12.18 -32.53 -34.78
N GLU A 144 10.94 -32.86 -34.43
CA GLU A 144 10.08 -33.79 -35.17
C GLU A 144 9.25 -33.06 -36.24
N LYS A 145 8.69 -33.81 -37.19
CA LYS A 145 7.85 -33.23 -38.24
C LYS A 145 6.43 -33.78 -38.14
N VAL A 146 5.41 -32.94 -38.15
CA VAL A 146 4.05 -33.43 -38.40
C VAL A 146 3.84 -33.51 -39.90
N VAL A 147 3.53 -34.70 -40.41
CA VAL A 147 3.38 -34.97 -41.85
C VAL A 147 2.01 -35.58 -42.11
N LEU A 148 1.22 -34.91 -42.96
CA LEU A 148 -0.06 -35.37 -43.46
C LEU A 148 0.11 -35.92 -44.88
N ARG A 149 -0.43 -37.11 -45.15
CA ARG A 149 -0.38 -37.77 -46.47
C ARG A 149 -1.77 -38.14 -46.97
N ASP A 150 -1.95 -38.12 -48.29
CA ASP A 150 -3.18 -38.60 -48.92
C ASP A 150 -3.25 -40.14 -48.94
N SER A 151 -4.37 -40.69 -49.43
CA SER A 151 -4.57 -42.14 -49.55
C SER A 151 -3.59 -42.83 -50.51
N GLY A 152 -2.87 -42.08 -51.34
CA GLY A 152 -1.80 -42.56 -52.22
C GLY A 152 -0.40 -42.49 -51.60
N GLY A 153 -0.27 -41.93 -50.39
CA GLY A 153 0.99 -41.75 -49.66
C GLY A 153 1.75 -40.46 -50.00
N MET A 154 1.20 -39.59 -50.84
CA MET A 154 1.81 -38.30 -51.18
C MET A 154 1.63 -37.30 -50.03
N ILE A 155 2.64 -36.48 -49.76
CA ILE A 155 2.58 -35.46 -48.70
C ILE A 155 1.60 -34.35 -49.14
N VAL A 156 0.61 -34.10 -48.29
CA VAL A 156 -0.39 -33.03 -48.45
C VAL A 156 0.09 -31.76 -47.76
N ASP A 157 0.56 -31.88 -46.52
CA ASP A 157 1.14 -30.79 -45.74
C ASP A 157 2.16 -31.36 -44.75
N GLN A 158 3.16 -30.56 -44.39
CA GLN A 158 4.12 -30.93 -43.35
C GLN A 158 4.71 -29.69 -42.67
N ILE A 159 5.07 -29.84 -41.40
CA ILE A 159 5.78 -28.80 -40.65
C ILE A 159 6.79 -29.42 -39.69
N GLN A 160 7.95 -28.78 -39.60
CA GLN A 160 8.98 -29.09 -38.61
C GLN A 160 8.63 -28.37 -37.30
N LEU A 161 8.46 -29.12 -36.21
CA LEU A 161 8.11 -28.55 -34.91
C LEU A 161 9.28 -27.78 -34.29
N PRO A 162 9.06 -26.53 -33.83
CA PRO A 162 9.98 -25.85 -32.95
C PRO A 162 9.90 -26.46 -31.53
N ILE A 163 10.73 -25.96 -30.63
CA ILE A 163 10.52 -26.18 -29.19
C ILE A 163 9.23 -25.46 -28.81
N LEU A 164 8.31 -26.18 -28.17
CA LEU A 164 7.08 -25.63 -27.62
C LEU A 164 7.08 -25.81 -26.10
N ASN A 165 6.67 -24.77 -25.39
CA ASN A 165 6.43 -24.88 -23.95
C ASN A 165 5.13 -25.67 -23.72
N ALA A 166 4.96 -26.20 -22.51
CA ALA A 166 3.71 -26.84 -22.11
C ALA A 166 2.53 -25.89 -22.35
N ASN A 167 1.41 -26.43 -22.84
CA ASN A 167 0.16 -25.72 -23.10
C ASN A 167 0.25 -24.58 -24.13
N THR A 168 1.32 -24.54 -24.95
CA THR A 168 1.42 -23.66 -26.11
C THR A 168 1.19 -24.41 -27.41
N VAL A 169 0.76 -23.69 -28.44
CA VAL A 169 0.45 -24.25 -29.76
C VAL A 169 1.33 -23.65 -30.85
N LEU A 170 1.70 -24.48 -31.83
CA LEU A 170 2.14 -24.00 -33.13
C LEU A 170 0.90 -23.92 -34.04
N ALA A 171 0.54 -22.72 -34.46
CA ALA A 171 -0.72 -22.43 -35.15
C ALA A 171 -0.47 -21.65 -36.45
N ARG A 172 -1.33 -21.83 -37.46
CA ARG A 172 -1.36 -20.96 -38.64
C ARG A 172 -2.20 -19.72 -38.33
N ASN A 173 -1.61 -18.54 -38.45
CA ASN A 173 -2.36 -17.29 -38.35
C ASN A 173 -3.24 -17.05 -39.59
N ASN A 174 -3.97 -15.92 -39.60
CA ASN A 174 -4.86 -15.51 -40.70
C ASN A 174 -4.17 -15.31 -42.06
N SER A 175 -2.84 -15.22 -42.09
CA SER A 175 -2.03 -15.17 -43.32
C SER A 175 -1.36 -16.51 -43.63
N GLY A 176 -1.81 -17.60 -42.99
CA GLY A 176 -1.32 -18.97 -43.21
C GLY A 176 0.08 -19.24 -42.68
N SER A 177 0.68 -18.26 -42.02
CA SER A 177 2.04 -18.32 -41.48
C SER A 177 2.04 -19.00 -40.11
N TRP A 178 3.05 -19.83 -39.86
CA TRP A 178 3.21 -20.50 -38.58
C TRP A 178 3.69 -19.54 -37.50
N VAL A 179 2.99 -19.53 -36.37
CA VAL A 179 3.28 -18.73 -35.18
C VAL A 179 3.11 -19.60 -33.93
N VAL A 180 3.82 -19.25 -32.85
CA VAL A 180 3.62 -19.87 -31.54
C VAL A 180 2.67 -18.99 -30.75
N LEU A 181 1.60 -19.58 -30.20
CA LEU A 181 0.55 -18.88 -29.45
C LEU A 181 0.31 -19.56 -28.09
N GLU A 182 -0.15 -18.75 -27.13
CA GLU A 182 -0.70 -19.24 -25.85
C GLU A 182 -2.23 -19.37 -25.92
N GLN A 183 -2.87 -18.65 -26.84
CA GLN A 183 -4.32 -18.72 -27.08
C GLN A 183 -4.66 -19.94 -27.95
N ILE A 184 -4.99 -21.06 -27.29
CA ILE A 184 -5.42 -22.29 -27.95
C ILE A 184 -6.82 -22.11 -28.56
N SER A 185 -7.05 -22.66 -29.75
CA SER A 185 -8.34 -22.50 -30.44
C SER A 185 -8.85 -23.77 -31.13
N PRO A 186 -8.74 -24.95 -30.51
CA PRO A 186 -9.14 -26.20 -31.14
C PRO A 186 -10.62 -26.15 -31.55
N GLY A 187 -10.89 -26.44 -32.82
CA GLY A 187 -12.20 -26.38 -33.46
C GLY A 187 -12.58 -25.02 -34.05
N PHE A 188 -11.73 -23.99 -33.89
CA PHE A 188 -12.00 -22.61 -34.23
C PHE A 188 -10.82 -21.95 -34.96
N THR A 189 -10.99 -20.70 -35.39
CA THR A 189 -9.90 -19.93 -36.02
C THR A 189 -8.82 -19.56 -34.99
N ASN A 190 -7.54 -19.57 -35.39
CA ASN A 190 -6.38 -19.24 -34.54
C ASN A 190 -6.26 -17.72 -34.26
N THR A 191 -7.29 -17.16 -33.62
CA THR A 191 -7.46 -15.75 -33.27
C THR A 191 -7.89 -15.62 -31.81
N ILE A 192 -7.84 -14.40 -31.26
CA ILE A 192 -8.35 -14.12 -29.91
C ILE A 192 -9.84 -14.45 -29.84
N GLU A 193 -10.60 -14.12 -30.88
CA GLU A 193 -12.01 -14.43 -30.99
C GLU A 193 -12.26 -15.94 -31.03
N GLY A 194 -11.45 -16.71 -31.77
CA GLY A 194 -11.59 -18.17 -31.82
C GLY A 194 -11.19 -18.85 -30.52
N HIS A 195 -10.19 -18.33 -29.79
CA HIS A 195 -9.90 -18.78 -28.43
C HIS A 195 -11.10 -18.56 -27.49
N GLN A 196 -11.74 -17.39 -27.57
CA GLN A 196 -12.95 -17.13 -26.78
C GLN A 196 -14.09 -18.08 -27.17
N GLN A 197 -14.29 -18.35 -28.46
CA GLN A 197 -15.27 -19.33 -28.93
C GLN A 197 -14.98 -20.74 -28.41
N TYR A 198 -13.70 -21.13 -28.36
CA TYR A 198 -13.31 -22.39 -27.75
C TYR A 198 -13.68 -22.44 -26.26
N LEU A 199 -13.30 -21.43 -25.49
CA LEU A 199 -13.66 -21.34 -24.07
C LEU A 199 -15.18 -21.39 -23.85
N ASP A 200 -15.95 -20.67 -24.65
CA ASP A 200 -17.41 -20.68 -24.61
C ASP A 200 -17.96 -22.07 -24.95
N SER A 201 -17.34 -22.79 -25.89
CA SER A 201 -17.77 -24.13 -26.31
C SER A 201 -17.55 -25.21 -25.26
N ILE A 202 -16.53 -25.04 -24.41
CA ILE A 202 -16.22 -25.97 -23.32
C ILE A 202 -16.78 -25.51 -21.98
N THR A 203 -17.40 -24.33 -21.88
CA THR A 203 -17.99 -23.85 -20.62
C THR A 203 -19.45 -24.24 -20.55
N LEU A 204 -19.81 -25.04 -19.55
CA LEU A 204 -21.18 -25.43 -19.25
C LEU A 204 -21.70 -24.71 -18.02
N THR A 205 -22.92 -24.18 -18.12
CA THR A 205 -23.67 -23.77 -16.94
C THR A 205 -24.42 -24.97 -16.37
N GLN A 206 -24.08 -25.40 -15.16
CA GLN A 206 -24.83 -26.40 -14.39
C GLN A 206 -24.99 -25.96 -12.94
N ASP A 207 -25.96 -26.54 -12.24
CA ASP A 207 -26.41 -26.11 -10.91
C ASP A 207 -26.22 -27.17 -9.81
N GLN A 208 -25.37 -28.17 -10.04
CA GLN A 208 -25.24 -29.29 -9.10
C GLN A 208 -23.92 -29.31 -8.32
N LEU A 209 -22.79 -28.99 -8.95
CA LEU A 209 -21.47 -29.14 -8.33
C LEU A 209 -20.68 -27.84 -8.43
N PHE A 210 -20.27 -27.27 -7.29
CA PHE A 210 -19.57 -25.98 -7.26
C PHE A 210 -18.35 -26.00 -6.36
N ILE A 211 -17.33 -25.24 -6.73
CA ILE A 211 -16.26 -24.77 -5.88
C ILE A 211 -16.88 -23.81 -4.84
N THR A 212 -16.75 -24.14 -3.56
CA THR A 212 -17.42 -23.41 -2.46
C THR A 212 -16.45 -22.70 -1.53
N GLU A 213 -15.24 -23.22 -1.35
CA GLU A 213 -14.21 -22.60 -0.53
C GLU A 213 -12.82 -22.88 -1.13
N VAL A 214 -11.98 -21.87 -1.26
CA VAL A 214 -10.60 -22.02 -1.79
C VAL A 214 -9.65 -21.28 -0.86
N LEU A 215 -8.66 -21.95 -0.29
CA LEU A 215 -7.56 -21.32 0.45
C LEU A 215 -6.30 -21.37 -0.41
N PRO A 216 -5.90 -20.27 -1.10
CA PRO A 216 -4.72 -20.28 -1.94
C PRO A 216 -3.44 -20.52 -1.14
N LYS A 217 -3.32 -19.84 0.00
CA LYS A 217 -2.14 -19.92 0.87
C LYS A 217 -2.53 -19.98 2.33
N ASN A 218 -2.31 -21.14 2.95
CA ASN A 218 -2.44 -21.32 4.38
C ASN A 218 -1.28 -20.60 5.10
N ALA A 219 -1.64 -19.76 6.08
CA ALA A 219 -0.71 -18.89 6.79
C ALA A 219 -0.62 -19.24 8.29
N GLY A 220 -0.70 -20.53 8.62
CA GLY A 220 -0.73 -21.00 10.00
C GLY A 220 -2.13 -21.14 10.58
N ASN A 221 -3.16 -21.17 9.73
CA ASN A 221 -4.55 -21.40 10.12
C ASN A 221 -4.74 -22.80 10.73
N PHE A 222 -4.07 -23.78 10.14
CA PHE A 222 -4.04 -25.18 10.58
C PHE A 222 -2.81 -25.87 9.99
N THR A 223 -2.41 -27.01 10.57
CA THR A 223 -1.33 -27.86 10.04
C THR A 223 -1.89 -29.16 9.45
N ASN A 224 -1.24 -29.67 8.41
CA ASN A 224 -1.54 -30.99 7.83
C ASN A 224 -0.32 -31.94 7.91
N PRO A 225 -0.51 -33.26 8.14
CA PRO A 225 0.58 -34.21 8.35
C PRO A 225 1.42 -34.53 7.10
N TYR A 226 0.92 -34.29 5.88
CA TYR A 226 1.63 -34.59 4.63
C TYR A 226 2.40 -33.40 4.09
N THR A 227 1.81 -32.21 4.21
CA THR A 227 2.44 -30.94 3.87
C THR A 227 2.03 -29.97 4.96
N VAL A 228 2.99 -29.33 5.61
CA VAL A 228 2.72 -28.66 6.90
C VAL A 228 1.64 -27.58 6.78
N LEU A 229 1.68 -26.76 5.72
CA LEU A 229 0.75 -25.64 5.49
C LEU A 229 0.21 -25.65 4.04
N PRO A 230 -0.62 -26.62 3.64
CA PRO A 230 -1.14 -26.68 2.27
C PRO A 230 -2.31 -25.72 2.10
N GLY A 231 -2.45 -25.17 0.89
CA GLY A 231 -3.72 -24.60 0.43
C GLY A 231 -4.75 -25.71 0.17
N TYR A 232 -5.99 -25.35 -0.14
CA TYR A 232 -7.01 -26.32 -0.52
C TYR A 232 -8.08 -25.74 -1.43
N ILE A 233 -8.80 -26.65 -2.10
CA ILE A 233 -10.01 -26.40 -2.88
C ILE A 233 -11.10 -27.29 -2.31
N GLU A 234 -12.25 -26.70 -1.98
CA GLU A 234 -13.46 -27.39 -1.58
C GLU A 234 -14.49 -27.37 -2.69
N ILE A 235 -15.09 -28.52 -2.96
CA ILE A 235 -16.21 -28.68 -3.89
C ILE A 235 -17.40 -29.25 -3.14
N THR A 236 -18.58 -28.69 -3.37
CA THR A 236 -19.84 -29.15 -2.78
C THR A 236 -20.83 -29.57 -3.85
N ASN A 237 -21.47 -30.73 -3.64
CA ASN A 237 -22.66 -31.12 -4.39
C ASN A 237 -23.87 -30.40 -3.80
N ILE A 238 -24.33 -29.32 -4.44
CA ILE A 238 -25.55 -28.60 -4.05
C ILE A 238 -26.82 -29.15 -4.74
N GLY A 239 -26.65 -30.09 -5.68
CA GLY A 239 -27.74 -30.78 -6.35
C GLY A 239 -28.50 -31.74 -5.43
N LEU A 240 -29.55 -32.35 -5.98
CA LEU A 240 -30.46 -33.24 -5.23
C LEU A 240 -30.11 -34.73 -5.34
N THR A 241 -29.11 -35.09 -6.15
CA THR A 241 -28.70 -36.48 -6.39
C THR A 241 -27.22 -36.69 -6.13
N PRO A 242 -26.79 -37.89 -5.69
CA PRO A 242 -25.36 -38.20 -5.56
C PRO A 242 -24.63 -38.08 -6.90
N ILE A 243 -23.41 -37.54 -6.87
CA ILE A 243 -22.54 -37.39 -8.05
C ILE A 243 -21.27 -38.20 -7.84
N ASN A 244 -20.89 -39.02 -8.81
CA ASN A 244 -19.59 -39.68 -8.79
C ASN A 244 -18.57 -38.79 -9.52
N LEU A 245 -17.53 -38.35 -8.81
CA LEU A 245 -16.49 -37.48 -9.32
C LEU A 245 -15.47 -38.20 -10.21
N LYS A 246 -15.65 -39.50 -10.51
CA LYS A 246 -14.81 -40.21 -11.47
C LYS A 246 -14.77 -39.42 -12.79
N ASN A 247 -13.56 -39.13 -13.26
CA ASN A 247 -13.22 -38.37 -14.47
C ASN A 247 -13.37 -36.84 -14.38
N TYR A 248 -13.89 -36.29 -13.29
CA TYR A 248 -13.82 -34.85 -13.04
C TYR A 248 -12.36 -34.45 -12.78
N ALA A 249 -12.04 -33.18 -13.02
CA ALA A 249 -10.72 -32.64 -12.73
C ALA A 249 -10.74 -31.23 -12.13
N LEU A 250 -9.59 -30.84 -11.58
CA LEU A 250 -9.26 -29.49 -11.12
C LEU A 250 -8.12 -28.92 -11.96
N GLY A 251 -8.07 -27.60 -12.08
CA GLY A 251 -6.91 -26.86 -12.61
C GLY A 251 -6.73 -25.52 -11.90
N ASP A 252 -5.52 -24.97 -11.91
CA ASP A 252 -5.16 -23.71 -11.25
C ASP A 252 -4.92 -22.51 -12.19
N GLU A 253 -5.01 -22.74 -13.50
CA GLU A 253 -4.90 -21.71 -14.53
C GLU A 253 -5.67 -22.08 -15.79
N LEU A 254 -6.02 -21.06 -16.58
CA LEU A 254 -6.80 -21.25 -17.81
C LEU A 254 -6.05 -22.06 -18.87
N ALA A 255 -4.71 -22.08 -18.80
CA ALA A 255 -3.88 -22.89 -19.65
C ALA A 255 -3.90 -24.39 -19.28
N SER A 256 -4.42 -24.75 -18.09
CA SER A 256 -4.46 -26.14 -17.62
C SER A 256 -5.73 -26.51 -16.80
N PRO A 257 -6.96 -26.23 -17.27
CA PRO A 257 -8.20 -26.49 -16.53
C PRO A 257 -8.47 -27.97 -16.21
N PHE A 258 -7.78 -28.91 -16.88
CA PHE A 258 -7.94 -30.37 -16.70
C PHE A 258 -6.75 -31.05 -15.98
N GLN A 259 -5.96 -30.32 -15.20
CA GLN A 259 -4.67 -30.74 -14.64
C GLN A 259 -4.74 -31.97 -13.70
N TRP A 260 -5.60 -31.95 -12.67
CA TRP A 260 -5.65 -33.00 -11.64
C TRP A 260 -6.99 -33.74 -11.59
N ARG A 261 -6.99 -35.05 -11.89
CA ARG A 261 -8.21 -35.87 -11.89
C ARG A 261 -8.58 -36.45 -10.53
N PHE A 262 -9.88 -36.41 -10.22
CA PHE A 262 -10.45 -37.10 -9.06
C PHE A 262 -10.37 -38.63 -9.18
N PRO A 263 -10.17 -39.34 -8.05
CA PRO A 263 -10.50 -40.76 -7.98
C PRO A 263 -12.02 -40.98 -8.07
N SER A 264 -12.45 -42.24 -8.21
CA SER A 264 -13.87 -42.57 -8.09
C SER A 264 -14.36 -42.32 -6.66
N LEU A 265 -15.04 -41.19 -6.46
CA LEU A 265 -15.60 -40.75 -5.18
C LEU A 265 -17.05 -40.32 -5.41
N THR A 266 -17.99 -40.88 -4.64
CA THR A 266 -19.39 -40.45 -4.69
C THR A 266 -19.65 -39.39 -3.62
N LEU A 267 -20.15 -38.23 -4.06
CA LEU A 267 -20.50 -37.10 -3.22
C LEU A 267 -22.03 -36.98 -3.14
N ASP A 268 -22.58 -37.27 -1.97
CA ASP A 268 -24.02 -37.15 -1.71
C ASP A 268 -24.49 -35.68 -1.71
N PRO A 269 -25.80 -35.41 -1.90
CA PRO A 269 -26.37 -34.07 -1.80
C PRO A 269 -25.98 -33.33 -0.50
N GLY A 270 -25.54 -32.09 -0.63
CA GLY A 270 -25.08 -31.23 0.45
C GLY A 270 -23.76 -31.64 1.08
N LYS A 271 -23.02 -32.60 0.51
CA LYS A 271 -21.69 -32.99 0.97
C LYS A 271 -20.60 -32.28 0.18
N SER A 272 -19.49 -32.06 0.87
CA SER A 272 -18.31 -31.40 0.34
C SER A 272 -17.11 -32.34 0.35
N VAL A 273 -16.20 -32.15 -0.59
CA VAL A 273 -14.88 -32.79 -0.64
C VAL A 273 -13.81 -31.72 -0.64
N VAL A 274 -12.72 -31.97 0.10
CA VAL A 274 -11.55 -31.10 0.17
C VAL A 274 -10.40 -31.75 -0.57
N VAL A 275 -9.76 -30.98 -1.44
CA VAL A 275 -8.52 -31.35 -2.13
C VAL A 275 -7.44 -30.36 -1.70
N TYR A 276 -6.40 -30.85 -1.01
CA TYR A 276 -5.26 -30.02 -0.63
C TYR A 276 -4.36 -29.78 -1.82
N THR A 277 -3.88 -28.55 -2.01
CA THR A 277 -3.00 -28.18 -3.12
C THR A 277 -1.56 -28.18 -2.59
N SER A 278 -0.85 -29.29 -2.81
CA SER A 278 0.40 -29.58 -2.07
C SER A 278 1.51 -30.27 -2.88
N ASN A 279 1.39 -30.38 -4.21
CA ASN A 279 2.37 -31.07 -5.08
C ASN A 279 2.59 -32.57 -4.77
N LEU A 280 1.58 -33.30 -4.24
CA LEU A 280 1.74 -34.72 -3.85
C LEU A 280 1.01 -35.74 -4.72
N ASN A 281 0.02 -35.33 -5.53
CA ASN A 281 -0.83 -36.22 -6.34
C ASN A 281 -1.47 -37.41 -5.59
N ARG A 282 -1.93 -37.20 -4.35
CA ARG A 282 -2.48 -38.28 -3.52
C ARG A 282 -3.98 -38.47 -3.78
N LYS A 283 -4.38 -39.69 -4.16
CA LYS A 283 -5.79 -40.03 -4.48
C LYS A 283 -6.43 -41.07 -3.55
N ASP A 284 -5.65 -41.72 -2.70
CA ASP A 284 -6.16 -42.65 -1.70
C ASP A 284 -6.32 -41.95 -0.34
N GLY A 285 -7.52 -41.90 0.22
CA GLY A 285 -7.80 -41.23 1.50
C GLY A 285 -7.96 -39.70 1.35
N GLU A 286 -7.20 -38.92 2.13
CA GLU A 286 -7.15 -37.45 1.99
C GLU A 286 -6.53 -37.08 0.63
N LEU A 287 -7.20 -36.20 -0.11
CA LEU A 287 -6.86 -35.88 -1.49
C LEU A 287 -5.84 -34.76 -1.55
N HIS A 288 -4.81 -34.94 -2.37
CA HIS A 288 -3.81 -33.90 -2.65
C HIS A 288 -3.59 -33.76 -4.15
N ALA A 289 -3.77 -32.54 -4.65
CA ALA A 289 -3.38 -32.18 -6.00
C ALA A 289 -1.85 -32.14 -6.14
N ASP A 290 -1.39 -32.22 -7.39
CA ASP A 290 0.01 -32.09 -7.80
C ASP A 290 0.43 -30.65 -8.14
N PHE A 291 -0.41 -29.68 -7.77
CA PHE A 291 -0.13 -28.25 -7.89
C PHE A 291 -0.36 -27.51 -6.56
N THR A 292 0.05 -26.24 -6.53
CA THR A 292 -0.15 -25.30 -5.43
C THR A 292 -0.71 -23.99 -5.96
N LEU A 293 -1.65 -23.39 -5.23
CA LEU A 293 -2.26 -22.14 -5.61
C LEU A 293 -1.37 -20.92 -5.29
N ASN A 294 -1.62 -19.83 -6.02
CA ASN A 294 -0.97 -18.54 -5.86
C ASN A 294 -1.97 -17.52 -5.29
N ALA A 295 -1.64 -16.85 -4.18
CA ALA A 295 -2.56 -15.90 -3.54
C ALA A 295 -2.65 -14.53 -4.25
N GLN A 296 -1.65 -14.15 -5.05
CA GLN A 296 -1.58 -12.86 -5.74
C GLN A 296 -2.53 -12.79 -6.93
N ASN A 297 -2.54 -13.81 -7.79
CA ASN A 297 -3.46 -13.94 -8.91
C ASN A 297 -3.60 -15.42 -9.23
N GLY A 298 -4.83 -15.89 -9.42
CA GLY A 298 -5.08 -17.28 -9.76
C GLY A 298 -6.51 -17.53 -10.17
N SER A 299 -6.71 -18.73 -10.70
CA SER A 299 -8.01 -19.26 -11.00
C SER A 299 -8.12 -20.67 -10.42
N VAL A 300 -9.33 -21.13 -10.15
CA VAL A 300 -9.58 -22.55 -9.90
C VAL A 300 -10.68 -22.98 -10.85
N PHE A 301 -10.40 -24.04 -11.60
CA PHE A 301 -11.34 -24.66 -12.51
C PHE A 301 -11.82 -25.98 -11.95
N LEU A 302 -13.11 -26.24 -12.11
CA LEU A 302 -13.70 -27.55 -11.92
C LEU A 302 -14.27 -27.99 -13.27
N THR A 303 -13.85 -29.18 -13.70
CA THR A 303 -14.19 -29.72 -15.01
C THR A 303 -14.86 -31.08 -14.90
N ASP A 304 -15.72 -31.40 -15.87
CA ASP A 304 -16.38 -32.71 -15.97
C ASP A 304 -15.54 -33.74 -16.74
N GLY A 305 -16.01 -34.99 -16.75
CA GLY A 305 -15.38 -36.09 -17.48
C GLY A 305 -15.60 -36.09 -18.99
N SER A 306 -16.15 -35.01 -19.56
CA SER A 306 -16.40 -34.85 -20.99
C SER A 306 -15.66 -33.65 -21.58
N GLY A 307 -14.72 -33.07 -20.83
CA GLY A 307 -13.87 -31.99 -21.31
C GLY A 307 -14.51 -30.61 -21.21
N HIS A 308 -15.47 -30.42 -20.29
CA HIS A 308 -16.09 -29.11 -20.05
C HIS A 308 -15.66 -28.49 -18.72
N ILE A 309 -15.52 -27.17 -18.70
CA ILE A 309 -15.47 -26.34 -17.49
C ILE A 309 -16.89 -26.17 -16.99
N ILE A 310 -17.17 -26.68 -15.79
CA ILE A 310 -18.50 -26.63 -15.17
C ILE A 310 -18.59 -25.61 -14.04
N ASP A 311 -17.45 -25.16 -13.53
CA ASP A 311 -17.36 -24.08 -12.56
C ASP A 311 -15.94 -23.46 -12.52
N ARG A 312 -15.86 -22.19 -12.12
CA ARG A 312 -14.63 -21.40 -12.08
C ARG A 312 -14.69 -20.36 -10.97
N ILE A 313 -13.57 -20.17 -10.27
CA ILE A 313 -13.33 -19.00 -9.41
C ILE A 313 -12.06 -18.30 -9.87
N ASP A 314 -12.18 -17.03 -10.26
CA ASP A 314 -11.05 -16.14 -10.47
C ASP A 314 -10.84 -15.28 -9.24
N TYR A 315 -9.57 -15.04 -8.91
CA TYR A 315 -9.22 -14.22 -7.75
C TYR A 315 -7.88 -13.52 -7.92
N SER A 316 -7.77 -12.38 -7.26
CA SER A 316 -6.55 -11.61 -7.16
C SER A 316 -6.41 -11.04 -5.76
N MET A 317 -5.17 -10.87 -5.34
CA MET A 317 -4.76 -10.23 -4.10
C MET A 317 -5.47 -10.80 -2.86
N VAL A 318 -5.61 -12.13 -2.79
CA VAL A 318 -6.19 -12.79 -1.61
C VAL A 318 -5.17 -12.69 -0.48
N PRO A 319 -5.52 -12.12 0.68
CA PRO A 319 -4.60 -12.08 1.81
C PRO A 319 -4.20 -13.50 2.23
N ASN A 320 -2.93 -13.70 2.59
CA ASN A 320 -2.47 -15.00 3.07
C ASN A 320 -3.30 -15.41 4.30
N GLY A 321 -3.73 -16.68 4.36
CA GLY A 321 -4.56 -17.21 5.44
C GLY A 321 -6.06 -16.95 5.26
N TYR A 322 -6.48 -16.27 4.20
CA TYR A 322 -7.89 -16.08 3.86
C TYR A 322 -8.32 -17.09 2.81
N ALA A 323 -9.49 -17.69 3.02
CA ALA A 323 -10.17 -18.45 1.99
C ALA A 323 -11.14 -17.58 1.21
N ILE A 324 -11.23 -17.85 -0.08
CA ILE A 324 -12.28 -17.39 -0.97
C ILE A 324 -13.51 -18.25 -0.68
N GLN A 325 -14.58 -17.65 -0.17
CA GLN A 325 -15.84 -18.33 0.11
C GLN A 325 -16.90 -17.87 -0.88
N ARG A 326 -17.62 -18.82 -1.48
CA ARG A 326 -18.77 -18.54 -2.34
C ARG A 326 -20.06 -18.67 -1.52
N LYS A 327 -20.91 -17.64 -1.60
CA LYS A 327 -22.25 -17.62 -0.97
C LYS A 327 -23.26 -17.03 -1.94
N GLY A 328 -23.93 -17.91 -2.70
CA GLY A 328 -24.68 -17.48 -3.89
C GLY A 328 -23.71 -16.94 -4.95
N ASP A 329 -24.01 -15.77 -5.50
CA ASP A 329 -23.17 -15.11 -6.52
C ASP A 329 -22.03 -14.26 -5.92
N ILE A 330 -21.97 -14.13 -4.59
CA ILE A 330 -20.96 -13.32 -3.91
C ILE A 330 -19.72 -14.17 -3.62
N ILE A 331 -18.55 -13.63 -4.00
CA ILE A 331 -17.23 -14.15 -3.67
C ILE A 331 -16.58 -13.23 -2.63
N GLU A 332 -16.16 -13.81 -1.51
CA GLU A 332 -15.63 -13.06 -0.36
C GLU A 332 -14.34 -13.67 0.16
N PHE A 333 -13.48 -12.86 0.78
CA PHE A 333 -12.27 -13.34 1.45
C PHE A 333 -12.53 -13.42 2.94
N SER A 334 -12.40 -14.62 3.51
CA SER A 334 -12.72 -14.90 4.91
C SER A 334 -11.54 -15.57 5.62
N PRO A 335 -11.14 -15.11 6.81
CA PRO A 335 -10.16 -15.82 7.64
C PRO A 335 -10.81 -16.97 8.44
N SER A 336 -12.15 -17.04 8.46
CA SER A 336 -12.92 -18.05 9.20
C SER A 336 -13.20 -19.26 8.32
N LEU A 337 -12.25 -20.20 8.32
CA LEU A 337 -12.25 -21.37 7.44
C LEU A 337 -13.26 -22.46 7.85
N SER A 338 -13.77 -23.22 6.88
CA SER A 338 -14.66 -24.38 7.12
C SER A 338 -14.42 -25.59 6.22
N PRO A 339 -13.18 -26.00 5.89
CA PRO A 339 -12.94 -27.08 4.94
C PRO A 339 -13.66 -28.38 5.29
N GLY A 340 -14.42 -28.89 4.33
CA GLY A 340 -15.23 -30.09 4.41
C GLY A 340 -16.57 -29.86 5.10
N GLN A 341 -16.96 -28.61 5.37
CA GLN A 341 -18.16 -28.21 6.09
C GLN A 341 -18.81 -26.99 5.40
N PRO A 342 -20.13 -26.77 5.55
CA PRO A 342 -20.76 -25.58 4.98
C PRO A 342 -20.20 -24.27 5.57
N ASN A 343 -19.95 -23.27 4.73
CA ASN A 343 -19.52 -21.89 5.07
C ASN A 343 -20.49 -21.13 5.99
N THR A 344 -20.64 -21.61 7.21
CA THR A 344 -21.60 -21.19 8.25
C THR A 344 -20.92 -21.28 9.61
N ILE A 345 -21.45 -20.61 10.63
CA ILE A 345 -20.93 -20.73 12.01
C ILE A 345 -20.86 -22.18 12.48
N ALA A 346 -21.89 -22.98 12.14
CA ALA A 346 -21.92 -24.40 12.50
C ALA A 346 -20.80 -25.19 11.81
N GLY A 347 -20.53 -24.91 10.52
CA GLY A 347 -19.46 -25.56 9.77
C GLY A 347 -18.06 -25.13 10.23
N ILE A 348 -17.85 -23.84 10.47
CA ILE A 348 -16.61 -23.31 11.07
C ILE A 348 -16.36 -23.99 12.42
N THR A 349 -17.38 -24.05 13.28
CA THR A 349 -17.28 -24.73 14.58
C THR A 349 -16.97 -26.22 14.43
N SER A 350 -17.61 -26.89 13.47
CA SER A 350 -17.38 -28.30 13.16
C SER A 350 -15.94 -28.56 12.73
N PHE A 351 -15.40 -27.74 11.81
CA PHE A 351 -14.00 -27.82 11.39
C PHE A 351 -13.04 -27.55 12.55
N GLN A 352 -13.26 -26.50 13.32
CA GLN A 352 -12.43 -26.20 14.48
C GLN A 352 -12.40 -27.33 15.52
N ASN A 353 -13.50 -28.06 15.70
CA ASN A 353 -13.55 -29.25 16.56
C ASN A 353 -12.74 -30.46 16.04
N THR A 354 -12.27 -30.41 14.80
CA THR A 354 -11.31 -31.40 14.25
C THR A 354 -9.87 -31.05 14.57
N MET A 355 -9.57 -29.78 14.84
CA MET A 355 -8.21 -29.32 15.14
C MET A 355 -7.72 -29.89 16.47
N LYS A 356 -6.47 -30.34 16.50
CA LYS A 356 -5.81 -30.85 17.70
C LYS A 356 -4.77 -29.85 18.18
N THR A 357 -4.78 -29.57 19.47
CA THR A 357 -3.71 -28.78 20.11
C THR A 357 -2.44 -29.63 20.20
N PRO A 358 -1.29 -29.16 19.70
CA PRO A 358 -0.02 -29.88 19.80
C PRO A 358 0.41 -30.10 21.26
N THR A 359 1.13 -31.19 21.53
CA THR A 359 1.85 -31.38 22.80
C THR A 359 3.15 -30.58 22.78
N GLY A 360 3.58 -30.02 23.91
CA GLY A 360 4.80 -29.21 23.99
C GLY A 360 4.50 -27.75 24.30
N LEU A 361 5.37 -26.84 23.85
CA LEU A 361 5.11 -25.41 23.94
C LEU A 361 4.11 -25.03 22.84
N ILE A 362 3.09 -24.27 23.19
CA ILE A 362 2.07 -23.80 22.24
C ILE A 362 1.89 -22.29 22.36
N ILE A 363 1.42 -21.67 21.28
CA ILE A 363 0.88 -20.31 21.31
C ILE A 363 -0.57 -20.43 21.79
N ASN A 364 -0.84 -19.89 22.98
CA ASN A 364 -2.14 -20.02 23.63
C ASN A 364 -3.09 -18.87 23.27
N GLU A 365 -2.58 -17.64 23.27
CA GLU A 365 -3.38 -16.43 23.07
C GLU A 365 -2.51 -15.33 22.45
N VAL A 366 -3.11 -14.47 21.63
CA VAL A 366 -2.43 -13.38 20.92
C VAL A 366 -3.30 -12.14 20.96
N MET A 367 -2.71 -11.01 21.30
CA MET A 367 -3.31 -9.68 21.18
C MET A 367 -2.46 -8.85 20.23
N THR A 368 -3.04 -8.50 19.08
CA THR A 368 -2.31 -7.79 18.01
C THR A 368 -2.40 -6.28 18.11
N ILE A 369 -3.30 -5.75 18.93
CA ILE A 369 -3.42 -4.31 19.25
C ILE A 369 -3.85 -4.19 20.71
N ASN A 370 -2.97 -3.67 21.56
CA ASN A 370 -3.23 -3.45 22.99
C ASN A 370 -3.01 -1.99 23.35
N THR A 371 -4.00 -1.37 23.98
CA THR A 371 -3.94 0.03 24.41
C THR A 371 -4.25 0.21 25.89
N THR A 372 -4.77 -0.82 26.57
CA THR A 372 -5.28 -0.70 27.95
C THR A 372 -4.87 -1.81 28.91
N LEU A 373 -4.46 -2.98 28.41
CA LEU A 373 -4.18 -4.14 29.25
C LEU A 373 -2.68 -4.28 29.53
N MET A 374 -2.34 -4.82 30.71
CA MET A 374 -0.96 -5.10 31.13
C MET A 374 0.00 -3.91 30.93
N LEU A 375 -0.43 -2.72 31.37
CA LEU A 375 0.33 -1.47 31.23
C LEU A 375 1.67 -1.54 31.98
N HIS A 376 2.77 -1.54 31.24
CA HIS A 376 4.11 -1.47 31.80
C HIS A 376 4.31 -0.10 32.48
N ASN A 377 4.71 -0.12 33.76
CA ASN A 377 4.85 1.05 34.62
C ASN A 377 3.58 1.91 34.72
N GLY A 378 2.41 1.33 34.43
CA GLY A 378 1.12 2.02 34.46
C GLY A 378 0.88 2.98 33.30
N ALA A 379 1.69 2.94 32.23
CA ALA A 379 1.59 3.89 31.12
C ALA A 379 1.64 3.25 29.72
N ASN A 380 2.48 2.23 29.49
CA ASN A 380 2.70 1.70 28.15
C ASN A 380 2.00 0.35 27.95
N ALA A 381 1.11 0.27 26.97
CA ALA A 381 0.57 -0.99 26.48
C ALA A 381 1.43 -1.51 25.32
N TYR A 382 1.57 -2.83 25.22
CA TYR A 382 2.23 -3.48 24.09
C TYR A 382 1.37 -4.63 23.62
N SER A 383 1.34 -4.88 22.31
CA SER A 383 0.88 -6.16 21.76
C SER A 383 1.67 -7.32 22.38
N TRP A 384 1.06 -8.50 22.46
CA TRP A 384 1.65 -9.62 23.18
C TRP A 384 1.20 -10.99 22.67
N ILE A 385 2.02 -11.98 22.99
CA ILE A 385 1.74 -13.39 22.81
C ILE A 385 1.75 -14.07 24.17
N GLU A 386 0.87 -15.04 24.36
CA GLU A 386 0.92 -15.94 25.50
C GLU A 386 1.32 -17.33 25.05
N LEU A 387 2.28 -17.90 25.78
CA LEU A 387 2.76 -19.26 25.58
C LEU A 387 2.34 -20.13 26.75
N LYS A 388 1.97 -21.38 26.44
CA LYS A 388 1.62 -22.40 27.44
C LYS A 388 2.48 -23.64 27.27
N ASN A 389 2.97 -24.17 28.39
CA ASN A 389 3.54 -25.51 28.40
C ASN A 389 2.42 -26.56 28.43
N ASN A 390 2.00 -27.02 27.25
CA ASN A 390 1.01 -28.07 27.05
C ASN A 390 1.63 -29.49 27.05
N SER A 391 2.67 -29.70 27.85
CA SER A 391 3.33 -31.00 28.03
C SER A 391 3.34 -31.43 29.49
N THR A 392 3.79 -32.67 29.75
CA THR A 392 3.93 -33.21 31.10
C THR A 392 5.31 -32.96 31.72
N SER A 393 6.20 -32.25 31.02
CA SER A 393 7.59 -32.01 31.43
C SER A 393 7.90 -30.52 31.44
N ALA A 394 8.90 -30.09 32.22
CA ALA A 394 9.37 -28.71 32.17
C ALA A 394 9.96 -28.39 30.79
N ILE A 395 9.69 -27.18 30.28
CA ILE A 395 10.17 -26.68 28.99
C ILE A 395 11.09 -25.49 29.21
N ASP A 396 12.24 -25.51 28.54
CA ASP A 396 13.19 -24.39 28.49
C ASP A 396 12.92 -23.55 27.24
N LEU A 397 12.39 -22.35 27.44
CA LEU A 397 12.00 -21.44 26.36
C LEU A 397 13.19 -20.96 25.52
N SER A 398 14.41 -20.95 26.07
CA SER A 398 15.60 -20.49 25.34
C SER A 398 15.95 -21.36 24.12
N LYS A 399 15.32 -22.53 23.99
CA LYS A 399 15.47 -23.46 22.87
C LYS A 399 14.47 -23.21 21.73
N TYR A 400 13.58 -22.26 21.91
CA TYR A 400 12.50 -21.95 20.99
C TYR A 400 12.68 -20.55 20.40
N THR A 401 12.23 -20.41 19.16
CA THR A 401 12.17 -19.14 18.45
C THR A 401 10.78 -18.93 17.89
N ILE A 402 10.39 -17.67 17.65
CA ILE A 402 9.10 -17.32 17.04
C ILE A 402 9.30 -16.37 15.87
N SER A 403 8.51 -16.52 14.80
CA SER A 403 8.59 -15.66 13.61
C SER A 403 7.21 -15.33 13.04
N GLU A 404 7.12 -14.21 12.32
CA GLU A 404 5.96 -13.84 11.50
C GLU A 404 5.96 -14.48 10.12
N SER A 405 7.06 -15.14 9.73
CA SER A 405 7.15 -15.86 8.46
C SER A 405 7.44 -17.33 8.71
N PHE A 406 7.03 -18.19 7.75
CA PHE A 406 7.38 -19.61 7.78
C PHE A 406 8.84 -19.83 7.36
N ASN A 407 9.76 -19.09 7.97
CA ASN A 407 11.19 -19.13 7.78
C ASN A 407 11.90 -18.90 9.13
N VAL A 408 12.48 -19.96 9.66
CA VAL A 408 13.19 -19.94 10.95
C VAL A 408 14.35 -18.93 10.99
N LEU A 409 14.96 -18.59 9.84
CA LEU A 409 16.05 -17.61 9.78
C LEU A 409 15.61 -16.19 10.15
N SER A 410 14.31 -15.92 10.11
CA SER A 410 13.70 -14.66 10.54
C SER A 410 13.05 -14.76 11.92
N ALA A 411 13.32 -15.84 12.67
CA ALA A 411 12.74 -16.05 13.99
C ALA A 411 13.58 -15.39 15.09
N VAL A 412 12.90 -14.86 16.10
CA VAL A 412 13.50 -14.25 17.29
C VAL A 412 13.48 -15.23 18.46
N SER A 413 14.51 -15.18 19.31
CA SER A 413 14.60 -16.06 20.48
C SER A 413 13.59 -15.69 21.55
N LEU A 414 12.99 -16.70 22.18
CA LEU A 414 12.14 -16.51 23.35
C LEU A 414 12.97 -16.25 24.63
N PRO A 415 12.37 -15.66 25.68
CA PRO A 415 13.06 -15.35 26.93
C PRO A 415 13.67 -16.59 27.61
N ASN A 416 14.79 -16.41 28.32
CA ASN A 416 15.41 -17.49 29.09
C ASN A 416 14.60 -17.81 30.36
N LYS A 417 13.56 -18.64 30.22
CA LYS A 417 12.70 -19.09 31.32
C LYS A 417 12.35 -20.57 31.17
N ILE A 418 12.24 -21.25 32.31
CA ILE A 418 11.75 -22.64 32.38
C ILE A 418 10.28 -22.59 32.77
N LEU A 419 9.40 -23.12 31.93
CA LEU A 419 7.97 -23.30 32.22
C LEU A 419 7.70 -24.70 32.76
N GLN A 420 7.04 -24.79 33.92
CA GLN A 420 6.52 -26.04 34.46
C GLN A 420 5.30 -26.52 33.65
N PRO A 421 4.93 -27.81 33.75
CA PRO A 421 3.72 -28.33 33.11
C PRO A 421 2.49 -27.48 33.41
N ASN A 422 1.73 -27.10 32.39
CA ASN A 422 0.56 -26.21 32.43
C ASN A 422 0.83 -24.77 32.87
N GLU A 423 2.09 -24.34 32.96
CA GLU A 423 2.43 -22.95 33.23
C GLU A 423 2.26 -22.08 31.96
N PHE A 424 1.83 -20.84 32.16
CA PHE A 424 1.65 -19.81 31.15
C PHE A 424 2.72 -18.73 31.29
N ILE A 425 2.98 -18.02 30.19
CA ILE A 425 3.77 -16.81 30.19
C ILE A 425 3.29 -15.87 29.10
N VAL A 426 3.05 -14.62 29.47
CA VAL A 426 2.89 -13.51 28.52
C VAL A 426 4.25 -12.96 28.14
N VAL A 427 4.46 -12.76 26.84
CA VAL A 427 5.64 -12.14 26.26
C VAL A 427 5.20 -10.97 25.39
N MET A 428 5.66 -9.78 25.74
CA MET A 428 5.37 -8.54 25.02
C MET A 428 6.16 -8.50 23.70
N THR A 429 5.49 -8.14 22.63
CA THR A 429 6.07 -7.97 21.29
C THR A 429 6.37 -6.50 21.05
N SER A 430 7.32 -5.94 21.80
CA SER A 430 7.69 -4.52 21.72
C SER A 430 8.66 -4.19 20.57
N GLY A 431 9.30 -5.19 19.96
CA GLY A 431 10.46 -4.97 19.08
C GLY A 431 11.70 -4.50 19.83
N ASP A 432 11.74 -4.71 21.16
CA ASP A 432 12.90 -4.38 21.98
C ASP A 432 12.93 -5.26 23.23
N SER A 433 13.78 -6.29 23.19
CA SER A 433 13.98 -7.22 24.30
C SER A 433 14.62 -6.57 25.53
N SER A 434 15.28 -5.40 25.38
CA SER A 434 15.95 -4.70 26.49
C SER A 434 14.96 -4.09 27.49
N LEU A 435 13.69 -3.95 27.10
CA LEU A 435 12.58 -3.53 27.98
C LEU A 435 12.18 -4.61 29.01
N SER A 436 12.73 -5.82 28.92
CA SER A 436 12.44 -6.91 29.84
C SER A 436 12.81 -6.56 31.29
N THR A 437 11.89 -6.83 32.21
CA THR A 437 12.07 -6.69 33.66
C THR A 437 11.83 -8.03 34.35
N SER A 438 11.85 -8.06 35.69
CA SER A 438 11.41 -9.25 36.42
C SER A 438 9.90 -9.53 36.30
N GLU A 439 9.11 -8.53 35.91
CA GLU A 439 7.65 -8.60 35.82
C GLU A 439 7.19 -8.82 34.38
N TYR A 440 7.79 -8.12 33.42
CA TYR A 440 7.42 -8.17 32.00
C TYR A 440 8.55 -8.74 31.17
N GLN A 441 8.26 -9.73 30.32
CA GLN A 441 9.22 -10.24 29.34
C GLN A 441 8.93 -9.65 27.97
N HIS A 442 9.96 -9.18 27.29
CA HIS A 442 9.86 -8.56 25.96
C HIS A 442 10.72 -9.34 24.95
N ILE A 443 10.28 -9.35 23.69
CA ILE A 443 11.05 -9.88 22.56
C ILE A 443 11.19 -8.84 21.44
N ASP A 444 12.19 -9.05 20.59
CA ASP A 444 12.51 -8.23 19.43
C ASP A 444 11.57 -8.52 18.23
N LEU A 445 10.26 -8.56 18.49
CA LEU A 445 9.21 -8.78 17.49
C LEU A 445 8.12 -7.75 17.73
N LYS A 446 7.52 -7.18 16.67
CA LYS A 446 6.31 -6.36 16.74
C LYS A 446 5.22 -7.04 15.91
N ILE A 447 4.07 -7.32 16.50
CA ILE A 447 2.92 -7.93 15.80
C ILE A 447 1.80 -6.90 15.71
N LYS A 448 1.05 -6.92 14.59
CA LYS A 448 -0.01 -5.94 14.32
C LYS A 448 -0.95 -6.36 13.20
N GLY A 449 -2.24 -6.04 13.31
CA GLY A 449 -3.23 -6.39 12.30
C GLY A 449 -3.29 -7.90 12.08
N ASP A 450 -3.50 -8.34 10.84
CA ASP A 450 -3.49 -9.76 10.50
C ASP A 450 -2.07 -10.32 10.56
N LYS A 451 -1.87 -11.34 11.39
CA LYS A 451 -0.54 -11.93 11.63
C LYS A 451 -0.55 -13.44 11.77
N SER A 452 0.37 -14.05 11.05
CA SER A 452 0.82 -15.41 11.26
C SER A 452 1.92 -15.42 12.31
N LEU A 453 1.89 -16.38 13.23
CA LEU A 453 2.98 -16.64 14.15
C LEU A 453 3.37 -18.11 14.08
N TYR A 454 4.67 -18.35 13.94
CA TYR A 454 5.26 -19.68 13.81
C TYR A 454 6.27 -19.87 14.94
N LEU A 455 5.98 -20.82 15.84
CA LEU A 455 6.85 -21.21 16.94
C LEU A 455 7.71 -22.40 16.50
N PHE A 456 9.02 -22.27 16.61
CA PHE A 456 9.99 -23.29 16.22
C PHE A 456 10.74 -23.86 17.44
N TYR A 457 11.05 -25.15 17.39
CA TYR A 457 12.05 -25.79 18.25
C TYR A 457 13.24 -26.18 17.38
N GLY A 458 14.35 -25.46 17.51
CA GLY A 458 15.41 -25.51 16.50
C GLY A 458 14.88 -25.04 15.14
N ASP A 459 14.95 -25.91 14.13
CA ASP A 459 14.45 -25.67 12.76
C ASP A 459 13.06 -26.27 12.48
N LYS A 460 12.45 -26.93 13.46
CA LYS A 460 11.16 -27.62 13.30
C LYS A 460 10.01 -26.77 13.81
N LEU A 461 8.93 -26.69 13.03
CA LEU A 461 7.69 -26.08 13.48
C LEU A 461 7.14 -26.86 14.68
N GLN A 462 6.98 -26.18 15.81
CA GLN A 462 6.35 -26.68 17.03
C GLN A 462 4.86 -26.32 17.05
N ASP A 463 4.52 -25.07 16.74
CA ASP A 463 3.14 -24.59 16.73
C ASP A 463 2.97 -23.39 15.78
N CYS A 464 1.74 -23.12 15.36
CA CYS A 464 1.41 -21.91 14.62
C CYS A 464 -0.01 -21.42 14.92
N ILE A 465 -0.22 -20.12 14.70
CA ILE A 465 -1.53 -19.47 14.77
C ILE A 465 -1.60 -18.37 13.69
N PHE A 466 -2.79 -18.21 13.10
CA PHE A 466 -3.11 -17.07 12.25
C PHE A 466 -4.17 -16.22 12.95
N ALA A 467 -3.76 -15.08 13.48
CA ALA A 467 -4.64 -14.10 14.12
C ALA A 467 -5.03 -13.05 13.09
N ALA A 468 -6.30 -13.04 12.67
CA ALA A 468 -6.80 -12.12 11.65
C ALA A 468 -8.07 -11.41 12.13
N GLN A 469 -8.17 -10.12 11.82
CA GLN A 469 -9.26 -9.23 12.24
C GLN A 469 -9.51 -9.31 13.75
N VAL A 470 -8.45 -9.27 14.55
CA VAL A 470 -8.55 -9.21 16.01
C VAL A 470 -8.79 -7.75 16.40
N PRO A 471 -9.97 -7.40 16.96
CA PRO A 471 -10.24 -6.02 17.37
C PRO A 471 -9.28 -5.49 18.45
N THR A 472 -9.13 -4.17 18.53
CA THR A 472 -8.35 -3.49 19.57
C THR A 472 -8.77 -3.92 20.98
N ASN A 473 -7.79 -4.20 21.84
CA ASN A 473 -7.97 -4.70 23.22
C ASN A 473 -8.70 -6.04 23.34
N THR A 474 -8.86 -6.78 22.25
CA THR A 474 -9.35 -8.15 22.26
C THR A 474 -8.22 -9.10 21.89
N SER A 475 -8.41 -10.38 22.11
CA SER A 475 -7.41 -11.39 21.80
C SER A 475 -7.98 -12.54 20.98
N TYR A 476 -7.10 -13.28 20.33
CA TYR A 476 -7.41 -14.49 19.59
C TYR A 476 -6.53 -15.62 20.11
N GLY A 477 -7.16 -16.73 20.49
CA GLY A 477 -6.45 -17.79 21.19
C GLY A 477 -7.15 -19.12 21.11
N ARG A 478 -6.50 -20.15 21.64
CA ARG A 478 -7.02 -21.52 21.66
C ARG A 478 -8.21 -21.61 22.60
N ALA A 479 -9.29 -22.26 22.18
CA ALA A 479 -10.36 -22.56 23.12
C ALA A 479 -9.97 -23.71 24.05
N LYS A 480 -10.56 -23.75 25.25
CA LYS A 480 -10.34 -24.80 26.26
C LYS A 480 -10.57 -26.22 25.73
N ASP A 481 -11.49 -26.38 24.78
CA ASP A 481 -11.75 -27.63 24.12
C ASP A 481 -10.82 -27.84 22.91
N LYS A 482 -11.14 -27.20 21.78
CA LYS A 482 -10.47 -27.38 20.47
C LYS A 482 -10.61 -26.12 19.63
N GLY A 483 -9.70 -25.94 18.68
CA GLY A 483 -9.72 -24.79 17.77
C GLY A 483 -9.42 -23.47 18.47
N PHE A 484 -9.90 -22.37 17.91
CA PHE A 484 -9.57 -21.00 18.30
C PHE A 484 -10.81 -20.13 18.48
N ILE A 485 -10.71 -19.10 19.32
CA ILE A 485 -11.78 -18.15 19.62
C ILE A 485 -11.23 -16.73 19.69
N TYR A 486 -12.07 -15.78 19.28
CA TYR A 486 -11.93 -14.36 19.55
C TYR A 486 -12.54 -14.04 20.91
N MET A 487 -11.80 -13.35 21.76
CA MET A 487 -12.15 -13.10 23.16
C MET A 487 -12.19 -11.60 23.41
N GLU A 488 -13.38 -11.09 23.75
CA GLU A 488 -13.57 -9.70 24.15
C GLU A 488 -12.80 -9.40 25.44
N ASP A 489 -12.87 -10.32 26.40
CA ASP A 489 -12.06 -10.31 27.61
C ASP A 489 -10.85 -11.24 27.43
N ALA A 490 -9.66 -10.66 27.25
CA ALA A 490 -8.41 -11.42 27.19
C ALA A 490 -8.10 -12.14 28.51
N SER A 491 -7.37 -13.27 28.43
CA SER A 491 -7.14 -14.17 29.57
C SER A 491 -5.66 -14.38 29.93
N PRO A 492 -4.86 -13.31 30.12
CA PRO A 492 -3.44 -13.45 30.40
C PRO A 492 -3.17 -14.24 31.70
N ASN A 493 -2.24 -15.16 31.59
CA ASN A 493 -1.79 -16.17 32.55
C ASN A 493 -2.89 -17.16 33.00
N ALA A 494 -3.91 -17.38 32.16
CA ALA A 494 -5.04 -18.24 32.49
C ALA A 494 -5.54 -19.07 31.28
N GLU A 495 -6.45 -20.01 31.54
CA GLU A 495 -7.12 -20.74 30.47
C GLU A 495 -8.18 -19.87 29.79
N ASN A 496 -8.14 -19.81 28.47
CA ASN A 496 -9.13 -19.17 27.61
C ASN A 496 -10.49 -19.86 27.74
N ASN A 497 -11.59 -19.12 27.90
CA ASN A 497 -12.91 -19.72 28.14
C ASN A 497 -14.00 -19.30 27.13
N VAL A 498 -14.37 -18.02 27.10
CA VAL A 498 -15.56 -17.53 26.37
C VAL A 498 -15.10 -16.71 25.18
N GLY A 499 -15.62 -17.04 24.00
CA GLY A 499 -15.32 -16.29 22.80
C GLY A 499 -16.11 -16.79 21.60
N LEU A 500 -15.94 -16.09 20.48
CA LEU A 500 -16.61 -16.37 19.21
C LEU A 500 -15.66 -17.07 18.25
N ARG A 501 -16.20 -17.93 17.38
CA ARG A 501 -15.39 -18.77 16.48
C ARG A 501 -15.08 -18.10 15.14
N ALA A 502 -15.66 -16.93 14.87
CA ALA A 502 -15.60 -16.27 13.58
C ALA A 502 -15.77 -14.75 13.70
N VAL A 503 -15.32 -14.06 12.66
CA VAL A 503 -15.45 -12.62 12.45
C VAL A 503 -16.39 -12.35 11.26
N SER A 504 -17.16 -11.27 11.35
CA SER A 504 -17.97 -10.77 10.24
C SER A 504 -17.05 -10.08 9.24
N LEU A 505 -17.28 -10.27 7.94
CA LEU A 505 -16.37 -9.74 6.92
C LEU A 505 -16.53 -8.24 6.74
N SER A 506 -15.41 -7.53 6.63
CA SER A 506 -15.37 -6.10 6.32
C SER A 506 -16.14 -5.78 5.04
N VAL A 507 -16.88 -4.68 5.08
CA VAL A 507 -17.77 -4.27 4.02
C VAL A 507 -16.99 -3.54 2.94
N ARG A 508 -16.96 -4.08 1.72
CA ARG A 508 -16.34 -3.39 0.59
C ARG A 508 -17.37 -2.52 -0.12
N SER A 509 -16.89 -1.43 -0.70
CA SER A 509 -17.68 -0.64 -1.64
C SER A 509 -17.55 -1.19 -3.07
N SER A 510 -18.63 -1.15 -3.86
CA SER A 510 -18.55 -1.44 -5.31
C SER A 510 -17.88 -0.34 -6.14
N ILE A 511 -17.72 0.86 -5.56
CA ILE A 511 -17.06 2.01 -6.17
C ILE A 511 -15.98 2.52 -5.22
N GLU A 512 -14.73 2.64 -5.68
CA GLU A 512 -13.62 3.11 -4.84
C GLU A 512 -13.93 4.50 -4.24
N SER A 513 -13.48 4.79 -3.01
CA SER A 513 -13.57 6.15 -2.49
C SER A 513 -12.66 7.08 -3.31
N GLY A 514 -13.03 8.36 -3.42
CA GLY A 514 -12.27 9.29 -4.26
C GLY A 514 -13.06 10.47 -4.78
N VAL A 515 -12.47 11.13 -5.79
CA VAL A 515 -13.03 12.30 -6.45
C VAL A 515 -13.67 11.91 -7.78
N TYR A 516 -14.92 12.35 -7.97
CA TYR A 516 -15.73 12.05 -9.14
C TYR A 516 -16.27 13.33 -9.76
N THR A 517 -16.18 13.42 -11.09
CA THR A 517 -16.77 14.52 -11.88
C THR A 517 -18.26 14.33 -12.12
N THR A 518 -18.83 13.19 -11.70
CA THR A 518 -20.26 12.90 -11.83
C THR A 518 -21.06 13.57 -10.73
N SER A 519 -22.32 13.93 -11.04
CA SER A 519 -23.26 14.48 -10.06
C SER A 519 -23.94 13.41 -9.20
N THR A 520 -23.90 12.14 -9.63
CA THR A 520 -24.49 11.02 -8.92
C THR A 520 -23.64 9.76 -9.01
N LEU A 521 -23.62 8.97 -7.95
CA LEU A 521 -23.10 7.59 -7.90
C LEU A 521 -24.14 6.66 -7.29
N ASN A 522 -24.23 5.42 -7.77
CA ASN A 522 -25.01 4.37 -7.14
C ASN A 522 -24.04 3.33 -6.57
N LEU A 523 -23.96 3.29 -5.26
CA LEU A 523 -22.99 2.50 -4.50
C LEU A 523 -23.65 1.22 -3.99
N ASP A 524 -23.00 0.07 -4.20
CA ASP A 524 -23.31 -1.16 -3.48
C ASP A 524 -22.34 -1.39 -2.34
N LEU A 525 -22.86 -1.88 -1.22
CA LEU A 525 -22.06 -2.36 -0.09
C LEU A 525 -21.99 -3.89 -0.15
N LEU A 526 -20.79 -4.40 -0.43
CA LEU A 526 -20.49 -5.79 -0.74
C LEU A 526 -19.93 -6.49 0.50
N SER A 527 -20.80 -7.19 1.22
CA SER A 527 -20.46 -8.16 2.27
C SER A 527 -21.67 -9.02 2.60
N SER A 528 -21.44 -10.28 2.96
CA SER A 528 -22.48 -11.20 3.38
C SER A 528 -22.78 -11.01 4.86
N GLY A 529 -24.05 -10.94 5.20
CA GLY A 529 -24.49 -10.68 6.58
C GLY A 529 -25.35 -9.44 6.68
N ASN A 530 -25.33 -8.79 7.84
CA ASN A 530 -26.12 -7.59 8.10
C ASN A 530 -25.20 -6.38 8.12
N VAL A 531 -25.13 -5.70 6.98
CA VAL A 531 -24.36 -4.47 6.82
C VAL A 531 -25.15 -3.29 7.38
N TYR A 532 -24.52 -2.51 8.26
CA TYR A 532 -25.03 -1.25 8.78
C TYR A 532 -24.10 -0.11 8.37
N TYR A 533 -24.67 1.06 8.08
CA TYR A 533 -23.89 2.20 7.65
C TYR A 533 -24.38 3.54 8.21
N SER A 534 -23.48 4.51 8.24
CA SER A 534 -23.76 5.92 8.51
C SER A 534 -23.28 6.78 7.36
N THR A 535 -23.85 7.99 7.23
CA THR A 535 -23.49 8.94 6.15
C THR A 535 -22.94 10.27 6.68
N ASN A 536 -22.62 10.32 7.98
CA ASN A 536 -22.31 11.56 8.70
C ASN A 536 -21.08 11.45 9.60
N GLY A 537 -20.37 10.32 9.59
CA GLY A 537 -19.17 10.07 10.40
C GLY A 537 -19.43 9.28 11.69
N GLU A 538 -20.70 9.08 12.09
CA GLU A 538 -21.04 8.24 13.26
C GLU A 538 -20.54 6.82 13.06
N THR A 539 -20.00 6.20 14.11
CA THR A 539 -19.66 4.78 14.07
C THR A 539 -20.93 3.95 13.97
N PRO A 540 -21.15 3.19 12.87
CA PRO A 540 -22.40 2.47 12.68
C PRO A 540 -22.53 1.35 13.70
N THR A 541 -23.77 1.11 14.14
CA THR A 541 -24.16 0.05 15.05
C THR A 541 -25.42 -0.64 14.53
N THR A 542 -25.96 -1.62 15.26
CA THR A 542 -27.26 -2.24 14.94
C THR A 542 -28.44 -1.26 14.99
N SER A 543 -28.27 -0.06 15.57
CA SER A 543 -29.28 1.01 15.55
C SER A 543 -29.20 1.92 14.30
N SER A 544 -28.12 1.79 13.51
CA SER A 544 -27.91 2.54 12.27
C SER A 544 -28.73 1.98 11.11
N LYS A 545 -28.63 2.60 9.92
CA LYS A 545 -29.35 2.11 8.74
C LYS A 545 -28.76 0.79 8.28
N GLN A 546 -29.57 -0.26 8.23
CA GLN A 546 -29.20 -1.51 7.59
C GLN A 546 -29.23 -1.33 6.06
N TYR A 547 -28.20 -1.80 5.38
CA TYR A 547 -28.12 -1.82 3.92
C TYR A 547 -29.05 -2.88 3.34
N SER A 548 -29.83 -2.50 2.33
CA SER A 548 -30.77 -3.42 1.65
C SER A 548 -30.87 -3.20 0.14
N GLN A 549 -30.31 -2.09 -0.38
CA GLN A 549 -30.36 -1.70 -1.79
C GLN A 549 -29.26 -0.64 -2.05
N PRO A 550 -28.82 -0.47 -3.30
CA PRO A 550 -27.80 0.51 -3.66
C PRO A 550 -28.07 1.91 -3.07
N ILE A 551 -27.02 2.55 -2.56
CA ILE A 551 -27.05 3.90 -2.00
C ILE A 551 -26.78 4.89 -3.13
N GLN A 552 -27.77 5.72 -3.45
CA GLN A 552 -27.58 6.82 -4.39
C GLN A 552 -26.98 8.04 -3.68
N LEU A 553 -25.76 8.40 -4.07
CA LEU A 553 -25.08 9.61 -3.64
C LEU A 553 -25.35 10.72 -4.66
N THR A 554 -25.78 11.90 -4.20
CA THR A 554 -26.06 13.08 -5.05
C THR A 554 -25.25 14.31 -4.64
N LYS A 555 -24.33 14.13 -3.69
CA LYS A 555 -23.44 15.15 -3.15
C LYS A 555 -22.26 14.47 -2.46
N THR A 556 -21.20 15.23 -2.20
CA THR A 556 -20.07 14.78 -1.39
C THR A 556 -20.55 14.17 -0.07
N SER A 557 -20.11 12.95 0.19
CA SER A 557 -20.60 12.13 1.31
C SER A 557 -19.49 11.23 1.83
N VAL A 558 -19.56 10.91 3.12
CA VAL A 558 -18.76 9.87 3.76
C VAL A 558 -19.69 8.70 4.07
N ILE A 559 -19.27 7.48 3.83
CA ILE A 559 -19.99 6.26 4.20
C ILE A 559 -19.12 5.47 5.16
N LYS A 560 -19.55 5.35 6.43
CA LYS A 560 -18.94 4.40 7.37
C LYS A 560 -19.76 3.13 7.39
N THR A 561 -19.11 1.98 7.43
CA THR A 561 -19.76 0.67 7.30
C THR A 561 -19.29 -0.29 8.37
N VAL A 562 -20.16 -1.20 8.80
CA VAL A 562 -19.84 -2.34 9.65
C VAL A 562 -20.76 -3.51 9.30
N ASN A 563 -20.24 -4.73 9.33
CA ASN A 563 -21.04 -5.94 9.25
C ASN A 563 -21.19 -6.56 10.65
N ILE A 564 -22.43 -6.85 11.05
CA ILE A 564 -22.74 -7.41 12.37
C ILE A 564 -23.63 -8.64 12.19
N GLU A 565 -23.05 -9.82 12.38
CA GLU A 565 -23.77 -11.09 12.34
C GLU A 565 -23.86 -11.73 13.73
N GLU A 566 -24.97 -12.42 14.00
CA GLU A 566 -25.14 -13.16 15.25
C GLU A 566 -24.08 -14.28 15.36
N GLY A 567 -23.43 -14.37 16.52
CA GLY A 567 -22.40 -15.38 16.78
C GLY A 567 -21.03 -15.11 16.15
N LYS A 568 -20.82 -13.91 15.57
CA LYS A 568 -19.54 -13.44 15.05
C LYS A 568 -19.10 -12.15 15.73
N VAL A 569 -17.79 -11.94 15.79
CA VAL A 569 -17.24 -10.61 16.10
C VAL A 569 -17.65 -9.64 14.97
N PRO A 570 -18.07 -8.40 15.26
CA PRO A 570 -18.30 -7.39 14.22
C PRO A 570 -17.08 -7.17 13.33
N SER A 571 -17.30 -6.79 12.07
CA SER A 571 -16.19 -6.41 11.19
C SER A 571 -15.50 -5.14 11.66
N GLU A 572 -14.34 -4.84 11.08
CA GLU A 572 -13.77 -3.49 11.17
C GLU A 572 -14.75 -2.45 10.61
N VAL A 573 -14.73 -1.25 11.20
CA VAL A 573 -15.48 -0.10 10.71
C VAL A 573 -14.66 0.59 9.63
N LEU A 574 -15.07 0.46 8.37
CA LEU A 574 -14.40 1.11 7.23
C LEU A 574 -15.10 2.41 6.85
N SER A 575 -14.33 3.41 6.41
CA SER A 575 -14.81 4.72 5.98
C SER A 575 -14.47 4.97 4.51
N TYR A 576 -15.44 5.48 3.75
CA TYR A 576 -15.28 5.78 2.33
C TYR A 576 -15.77 7.20 2.03
N THR A 577 -14.89 8.10 1.58
CA THR A 577 -15.30 9.44 1.13
C THR A 577 -15.49 9.49 -0.38
N TYR A 578 -16.62 10.05 -0.82
CA TYR A 578 -16.89 10.34 -2.22
C TYR A 578 -17.03 11.85 -2.38
N ILE A 579 -16.08 12.49 -3.04
CA ILE A 579 -16.14 13.91 -3.44
C ILE A 579 -16.82 13.99 -4.80
N LEU A 580 -17.99 14.63 -4.90
CA LEU A 580 -18.80 14.63 -6.13
C LEU A 580 -18.91 16.00 -6.77
N ASN A 581 -18.72 16.03 -8.10
CA ASN A 581 -18.95 17.19 -8.96
C ASN A 581 -18.21 18.44 -8.46
N GLU A 582 -16.93 18.26 -8.14
CA GLU A 582 -16.02 19.32 -7.74
C GLU A 582 -14.97 19.52 -8.84
N ASP A 583 -14.73 20.77 -9.24
CA ASP A 583 -13.66 21.16 -10.17
C ASP A 583 -12.41 21.48 -9.35
N LEU A 584 -11.67 20.44 -8.97
CA LEU A 584 -10.57 20.56 -8.03
C LEU A 584 -9.28 21.03 -8.72
N THR A 585 -8.75 22.17 -8.29
CA THR A 585 -7.40 22.65 -8.66
C THR A 585 -6.35 22.38 -7.57
N LEU A 586 -6.79 21.86 -6.42
CA LEU A 586 -5.97 21.54 -5.26
C LEU A 586 -6.27 20.13 -4.78
N PRO A 587 -5.30 19.42 -4.21
CA PRO A 587 -5.54 18.11 -3.63
C PRO A 587 -6.55 18.22 -2.48
N VAL A 588 -7.21 17.11 -2.15
CA VAL A 588 -8.23 17.05 -1.09
C VAL A 588 -7.74 16.20 0.08
N VAL A 589 -8.02 16.66 1.29
CA VAL A 589 -8.00 15.85 2.51
C VAL A 589 -9.44 15.66 2.98
N SER A 590 -9.84 14.42 3.25
CA SER A 590 -11.08 14.10 3.95
C SER A 590 -10.76 13.56 5.33
N LEU A 591 -11.29 14.19 6.36
CA LEU A 591 -11.24 13.71 7.74
C LEU A 591 -12.62 13.20 8.16
N THR A 592 -12.70 11.93 8.49
CA THR A 592 -13.91 11.29 9.00
C THR A 592 -13.74 10.96 10.48
N MET A 593 -14.64 11.42 11.33
CA MET A 593 -14.64 11.07 12.75
C MET A 593 -16.06 11.16 13.35
N ASP A 594 -16.23 10.62 14.55
CA ASP A 594 -17.52 10.67 15.22
C ASP A 594 -17.97 12.14 15.47
N PRO A 595 -19.20 12.54 15.09
CA PRO A 595 -19.66 13.92 15.22
C PRO A 595 -19.73 14.45 16.65
N ASP A 596 -20.04 13.60 17.64
CA ASP A 596 -20.11 14.01 19.04
C ASP A 596 -18.70 14.23 19.59
N GLN A 597 -17.76 13.34 19.25
CA GLN A 597 -16.33 13.52 19.57
C GLN A 597 -15.75 14.76 18.90
N PHE A 598 -16.08 15.03 17.63
CA PHE A 598 -15.63 16.25 16.96
C PHE A 598 -16.21 17.50 17.63
N THR A 599 -17.48 17.45 18.05
CA THR A 599 -18.12 18.55 18.78
C THR A 599 -17.45 18.79 20.13
N ASP A 600 -17.17 17.71 20.87
CA ASP A 600 -16.46 17.77 22.14
C ASP A 600 -15.07 18.38 21.98
N LEU A 601 -14.28 17.87 21.03
CA LEU A 601 -12.95 18.38 20.67
C LEU A 601 -12.98 19.88 20.39
N GLN A 602 -13.94 20.34 19.57
CA GLN A 602 -14.09 21.76 19.22
C GLN A 602 -14.50 22.63 20.43
N SER A 603 -15.25 22.07 21.38
CA SER A 603 -15.73 22.75 22.59
C SER A 603 -14.70 22.83 23.71
N HIS A 604 -13.65 22.01 23.65
CA HIS A 604 -12.56 21.95 24.62
C HIS A 604 -11.20 22.43 24.05
N PRO A 605 -11.09 23.65 23.50
CA PRO A 605 -9.88 24.12 22.80
C PRO A 605 -8.64 24.31 23.67
N TRP A 606 -8.76 24.13 24.99
CA TRP A 606 -7.67 24.30 25.95
C TRP A 606 -7.20 22.99 26.56
N ASP A 607 -7.90 21.88 26.29
CA ASP A 607 -7.40 20.55 26.65
C ASP A 607 -6.39 20.11 25.59
N THR A 608 -5.11 20.19 25.93
CA THR A 608 -4.02 19.83 25.01
C THR A 608 -3.70 18.34 25.03
N LYS A 609 -4.49 17.53 25.71
CA LYS A 609 -4.37 16.07 25.74
C LYS A 609 -5.58 15.38 25.14
N LEU A 610 -6.69 16.10 24.96
CA LEU A 610 -7.88 15.58 24.32
C LEU A 610 -7.57 15.21 22.87
N GLU A 611 -7.82 13.96 22.54
CA GLU A 611 -7.61 13.38 21.23
C GLU A 611 -8.68 12.31 21.00
N TYR A 612 -9.16 12.20 19.76
CA TYR A 612 -10.11 11.18 19.36
C TYR A 612 -9.66 10.51 18.07
N GLY A 613 -10.08 9.26 17.89
CA GLY A 613 -9.85 8.52 16.66
C GLY A 613 -10.63 9.10 15.48
N GLY A 614 -9.97 9.16 14.34
CA GLY A 614 -10.54 9.52 13.05
C GLY A 614 -9.94 8.67 11.93
N HIS A 615 -10.37 8.95 10.71
CA HIS A 615 -9.88 8.35 9.49
C HIS A 615 -9.59 9.45 8.49
N ILE A 616 -8.37 9.48 7.95
CA ILE A 616 -7.92 10.50 7.00
C ILE A 616 -7.68 9.86 5.63
N GLU A 617 -8.28 10.46 4.61
CA GLU A 617 -8.06 10.14 3.20
C GLU A 617 -7.46 11.35 2.49
N TYR A 618 -6.42 11.15 1.68
CA TYR A 618 -5.81 12.19 0.85
C TYR A 618 -5.96 11.83 -0.62
N TYR A 619 -6.52 12.74 -1.41
CA TYR A 619 -6.70 12.60 -2.84
C TYR A 619 -5.82 13.64 -3.55
N PRO A 620 -4.65 13.24 -4.10
CA PRO A 620 -3.84 14.15 -4.90
C PRO A 620 -4.52 14.46 -6.24
N ILE A 621 -4.07 15.51 -6.92
CA ILE A 621 -4.53 15.82 -8.29
C ILE A 621 -4.05 14.74 -9.29
N GLU A 622 -2.84 14.24 -9.09
CA GLU A 622 -2.24 13.16 -9.89
C GLU A 622 -1.59 12.13 -8.96
N GLY A 623 -1.63 10.86 -9.35
CA GLY A 623 -1.04 9.76 -8.60
C GLY A 623 -1.97 9.17 -7.55
N GLU A 624 -1.43 8.26 -6.74
CA GLU A 624 -2.17 7.56 -5.69
C GLU A 624 -2.14 8.34 -4.37
N GLY A 625 -3.27 8.31 -3.67
CA GLY A 625 -3.47 8.90 -2.36
C GLY A 625 -3.10 7.98 -1.20
N PHE A 626 -3.57 8.32 0.00
CA PHE A 626 -3.54 7.43 1.15
C PHE A 626 -4.88 7.43 1.89
N SER A 627 -5.15 6.35 2.62
CA SER A 627 -6.32 6.16 3.48
C SER A 627 -5.86 5.42 4.74
N ILE A 628 -6.03 6.03 5.91
CA ILE A 628 -5.43 5.55 7.16
C ILE A 628 -6.20 6.08 8.37
N ASN A 629 -6.32 5.25 9.42
CA ASN A 629 -6.85 5.70 10.71
C ASN A 629 -5.81 6.57 11.43
N CYS A 630 -6.26 7.54 12.22
CA CYS A 630 -5.39 8.52 12.88
C CYS A 630 -6.00 9.02 14.19
N GLY A 631 -5.17 9.60 15.05
CA GLY A 631 -5.61 10.46 16.16
C GLY A 631 -5.81 11.89 15.68
N VAL A 632 -6.80 12.57 16.24
CA VAL A 632 -7.16 13.95 15.90
C VAL A 632 -7.18 14.80 17.16
N GLN A 633 -6.31 15.81 17.20
CA GLN A 633 -6.21 16.77 18.28
C GLN A 633 -6.21 18.21 17.75
N LEU A 634 -6.69 19.17 18.55
CA LEU A 634 -6.55 20.59 18.20
C LEU A 634 -5.10 21.06 18.31
N PHE A 635 -4.59 21.63 17.22
CA PHE A 635 -3.24 22.15 17.13
C PHE A 635 -3.17 23.67 17.33
N GLY A 636 -2.10 24.13 17.97
CA GLY A 636 -1.76 25.55 18.10
C GLY A 636 -1.69 26.05 19.54
N GLY A 637 -1.68 27.37 19.71
CA GLY A 637 -1.66 28.04 21.01
C GLY A 637 -3.00 28.73 21.27
N SER A 638 -3.00 30.06 21.16
CA SER A 638 -4.23 30.88 21.17
C SER A 638 -5.15 30.57 19.98
N THR A 639 -4.61 30.11 18.86
CA THR A 639 -5.34 29.78 17.63
C THR A 639 -6.38 28.68 17.79
N ARG A 640 -6.24 27.81 18.81
CA ARG A 640 -7.29 26.84 19.17
C ARG A 640 -8.61 27.52 19.54
N GLY A 641 -8.60 28.79 19.92
CA GLY A 641 -9.80 29.58 20.19
C GLY A 641 -10.51 30.11 18.94
N LEU A 642 -9.89 30.08 17.75
CA LEU A 642 -10.47 30.63 16.52
C LEU A 642 -11.63 29.78 16.00
N ALA A 643 -12.47 30.35 15.13
CA ALA A 643 -13.56 29.62 14.49
C ALA A 643 -13.01 28.55 13.53
N LYS A 644 -12.04 28.92 12.69
CA LYS A 644 -11.28 28.03 11.83
C LYS A 644 -10.08 27.50 12.62
N LYS A 645 -10.16 26.27 13.11
CA LYS A 645 -9.13 25.65 13.97
C LYS A 645 -8.17 24.79 13.15
N SER A 646 -6.98 24.58 13.68
CA SER A 646 -5.98 23.65 13.14
C SER A 646 -6.01 22.31 13.88
N PHE A 647 -5.59 21.26 13.19
CA PHE A 647 -5.61 19.89 13.71
C PHE A 647 -4.23 19.25 13.60
N SER A 648 -3.83 18.53 14.64
CA SER A 648 -2.74 17.56 14.59
C SER A 648 -3.34 16.21 14.23
N ILE A 649 -2.71 15.52 13.28
CA ILE A 649 -3.07 14.19 12.80
C ILE A 649 -1.94 13.25 13.19
N THR A 650 -2.15 12.44 14.22
CA THR A 650 -1.17 11.53 14.81
C THR A 650 -1.40 10.11 14.26
N PHE A 651 -0.32 9.39 13.98
CA PHE A 651 -0.36 7.98 13.60
C PHE A 651 0.16 7.18 14.78
N GLU A 652 -0.73 6.43 15.43
CA GLU A 652 -0.43 5.73 16.67
C GLU A 652 -1.08 4.34 16.64
N GLU A 653 -0.41 3.36 17.27
CA GLU A 653 -0.85 1.96 17.29
C GLU A 653 -2.30 1.80 17.76
N GLN A 654 -2.76 2.67 18.68
CA GLN A 654 -4.12 2.62 19.20
C GLN A 654 -5.22 2.89 18.16
N TYR A 655 -4.89 3.57 17.06
CA TYR A 655 -5.83 3.86 15.97
C TYR A 655 -5.63 2.96 14.75
N GLY A 656 -4.53 2.21 14.67
CA GLY A 656 -4.18 1.40 13.51
C GLY A 656 -2.70 1.56 13.20
N GLU A 657 -2.38 2.11 12.03
CA GLU A 657 -0.99 2.31 11.63
C GLU A 657 -0.24 3.33 12.52
N ASP A 658 0.96 2.98 13.01
CA ASP A 658 1.74 3.80 13.96
C ASP A 658 2.68 4.79 13.26
N LYS A 659 2.73 4.73 11.93
CA LYS A 659 3.41 5.69 11.06
C LYS A 659 2.65 5.79 9.74
N LEU A 660 2.63 6.98 9.14
CA LEU A 660 2.23 7.14 7.74
C LEU A 660 3.43 6.88 6.84
N ASN A 661 3.33 5.89 5.96
CA ASN A 661 4.30 5.62 4.90
C ASN A 661 3.81 6.20 3.57
N TYR A 662 3.99 7.51 3.37
CA TYR A 662 3.59 8.22 2.16
C TYR A 662 4.51 9.42 1.89
N HIS A 663 4.83 9.67 0.62
CA HIS A 663 5.67 10.82 0.23
C HIS A 663 4.82 12.10 0.13
N VAL A 664 4.45 12.65 1.29
CA VAL A 664 3.53 13.80 1.41
C VAL A 664 4.06 15.06 0.72
N PHE A 665 5.37 15.32 0.83
CA PHE A 665 6.01 16.54 0.37
C PHE A 665 7.08 16.24 -0.68
N GLU A 666 6.88 16.72 -1.91
CA GLU A 666 7.76 16.48 -3.07
C GLU A 666 9.20 16.97 -2.86
N ASN A 667 9.39 17.94 -1.98
CA ASN A 667 10.66 18.58 -1.63
C ASN A 667 11.37 17.94 -0.41
N ARG A 668 10.88 16.80 0.08
CA ARG A 668 11.53 15.99 1.11
C ARG A 668 12.02 14.68 0.51
N ASP A 669 13.08 14.09 1.05
CA ASP A 669 13.62 12.79 0.60
C ASP A 669 13.19 11.62 1.48
N PHE A 670 12.40 11.89 2.51
CA PHE A 670 11.76 10.91 3.39
C PHE A 670 10.24 10.86 3.17
N SER A 671 9.65 9.74 3.54
CA SER A 671 8.23 9.42 3.28
C SER A 671 7.53 8.80 4.50
N VAL A 672 8.07 9.02 5.69
CA VAL A 672 7.60 8.43 6.93
C VAL A 672 7.28 9.55 7.90
N PHE A 673 6.07 9.55 8.47
CA PHE A 673 5.61 10.60 9.37
C PHE A 673 4.86 10.01 10.57
N ASP A 674 5.17 10.52 11.77
CA ASP A 674 4.44 10.17 13.00
C ASP A 674 3.29 11.16 13.24
N THR A 675 3.44 12.39 12.74
CA THR A 675 2.40 13.42 12.84
C THR A 675 2.43 14.37 11.64
N LEU A 676 1.25 14.74 11.15
CA LEU A 676 1.05 15.86 10.24
C LEU A 676 0.17 16.92 10.91
N VAL A 677 0.29 18.17 10.46
CA VAL A 677 -0.58 19.26 10.92
C VAL A 677 -1.43 19.75 9.76
N LEU A 678 -2.76 19.80 9.96
CA LEU A 678 -3.68 20.52 9.09
C LEU A 678 -3.81 21.96 9.61
N ARG A 679 -3.01 22.86 9.06
CA ARG A 679 -2.94 24.26 9.46
C ARG A 679 -4.00 25.09 8.73
N SER A 680 -4.65 25.99 9.47
CA SER A 680 -5.84 26.73 9.02
C SER A 680 -5.54 28.07 8.34
N GLY A 681 -4.26 28.45 8.26
CA GLY A 681 -3.81 29.83 8.05
C GLY A 681 -3.71 30.64 9.35
N SER A 682 -4.15 30.11 10.51
CA SER A 682 -4.05 30.76 11.82
C SER A 682 -4.57 32.21 11.77
N GLN A 683 -3.87 33.22 12.32
CA GLN A 683 -4.38 34.60 12.30
C GLN A 683 -4.59 35.15 10.87
N ASP A 684 -3.90 34.61 9.88
CA ASP A 684 -3.95 35.06 8.49
C ASP A 684 -5.12 34.42 7.70
N TYR A 685 -5.89 33.48 8.26
CA TYR A 685 -6.98 32.81 7.53
C TYR A 685 -8.05 33.80 7.02
N SER A 686 -8.18 34.94 7.69
CA SER A 686 -9.15 36.00 7.34
C SER A 686 -8.61 37.06 6.40
N THR A 687 -7.34 36.98 6.04
CA THR A 687 -6.63 37.98 5.22
C THR A 687 -6.05 37.34 3.97
N THR A 688 -4.82 36.83 3.96
CA THR A 688 -4.25 36.19 2.75
C THR A 688 -4.23 34.67 2.82
N PHE A 689 -4.40 34.07 3.99
CA PHE A 689 -4.20 32.64 4.31
C PHE A 689 -2.75 32.13 4.20
N PHE A 690 -1.91 32.69 3.32
CA PHE A 690 -0.61 32.11 2.98
C PHE A 690 0.65 32.87 3.45
N ARG A 691 0.58 33.82 4.40
CA ARG A 691 1.79 34.55 4.89
C ARG A 691 2.88 33.64 5.46
N ASP A 692 2.47 32.63 6.20
CA ASP A 692 3.37 31.61 6.77
C ASP A 692 4.13 30.88 5.67
N ILE A 693 3.37 30.35 4.70
CA ILE A 693 3.91 29.63 3.55
C ILE A 693 4.81 30.52 2.70
N LEU A 694 4.43 31.76 2.44
CA LEU A 694 5.25 32.68 1.64
C LEU A 694 6.64 32.80 2.25
N GLY A 695 6.74 33.09 3.55
CA GLY A 695 8.03 33.23 4.21
C GLY A 695 8.84 31.93 4.26
N SER A 696 8.22 30.81 4.66
CA SER A 696 8.91 29.51 4.65
C SER A 696 9.37 29.12 3.25
N SER A 697 8.58 29.37 2.21
CA SER A 697 8.93 29.04 0.82
C SER A 697 10.13 29.84 0.32
N VAL A 698 10.31 31.10 0.74
CA VAL A 698 11.49 31.91 0.41
C VAL A 698 12.76 31.30 1.03
N MET A 699 12.65 30.79 2.25
CA MET A 699 13.76 30.20 2.99
C MET A 699 14.01 28.72 2.67
N GLU A 700 13.16 28.07 1.89
CA GLU A 700 13.32 26.65 1.52
C GLU A 700 14.65 26.35 0.80
N ASP A 701 15.15 27.28 0.01
CA ASP A 701 16.44 27.14 -0.69
C ASP A 701 17.64 27.50 0.22
N SER A 702 17.41 27.84 1.48
CA SER A 702 18.46 28.12 2.47
C SER A 702 19.25 26.86 2.80
N THR A 703 20.54 27.02 3.06
CA THR A 703 21.41 25.92 3.51
C THR A 703 21.79 26.02 4.99
N THR A 704 21.18 26.95 5.72
CA THR A 704 21.58 27.33 7.08
C THR A 704 20.41 27.41 8.06
N VAL A 705 19.18 27.51 7.57
CA VAL A 705 17.97 27.69 8.39
C VAL A 705 16.93 26.72 7.87
N GLU A 706 16.40 25.90 8.76
CA GLU A 706 15.35 24.93 8.43
C GLU A 706 13.98 25.59 8.29
N VAL A 707 13.08 24.96 7.54
CA VAL A 707 11.68 25.36 7.38
C VAL A 707 10.75 24.15 7.37
N GLN A 708 9.48 24.35 7.73
CA GLN A 708 8.44 23.34 7.53
C GLN A 708 8.07 23.25 6.05
N ALA A 709 7.94 22.03 5.52
CA ALA A 709 7.30 21.75 4.25
C ALA A 709 5.81 22.09 4.33
N TYR A 710 5.17 22.23 3.18
CA TYR A 710 3.73 22.38 3.11
C TYR A 710 3.13 21.76 1.85
N LYS A 711 1.84 21.45 1.93
CA LYS A 711 0.98 21.16 0.78
C LYS A 711 -0.38 21.80 1.04
N THR A 712 -0.75 22.79 0.24
CA THR A 712 -2.08 23.43 0.33
C THR A 712 -3.13 22.49 -0.24
N THR A 713 -4.23 22.32 0.50
CA THR A 713 -5.28 21.33 0.24
C THR A 713 -6.66 21.87 0.59
N ILE A 714 -7.69 21.24 0.04
CA ILE A 714 -9.09 21.43 0.46
C ILE A 714 -9.44 20.39 1.52
N LEU A 715 -9.88 20.83 2.69
CA LEU A 715 -10.32 19.94 3.76
C LEU A 715 -11.84 19.71 3.70
N TYR A 716 -12.24 18.44 3.77
CA TYR A 716 -13.59 18.01 4.12
C TYR A 716 -13.57 17.35 5.49
N ILE A 717 -14.59 17.61 6.32
CA ILE A 717 -14.80 16.90 7.58
C ILE A 717 -16.20 16.28 7.56
N ASN A 718 -16.29 14.95 7.70
CA ASN A 718 -17.56 14.20 7.63
C ASN A 718 -18.39 14.54 6.39
N GLY A 719 -17.73 14.60 5.22
CA GLY A 719 -18.35 14.91 3.93
C GLY A 719 -18.76 16.39 3.76
N LYS A 720 -18.42 17.27 4.69
CA LYS A 720 -18.71 18.71 4.61
C LYS A 720 -17.45 19.50 4.28
N TYR A 721 -17.55 20.38 3.29
CA TYR A 721 -16.48 21.31 2.97
C TYR A 721 -16.10 22.16 4.19
N TRP A 722 -14.80 22.19 4.50
CA TRP A 722 -14.24 22.88 5.65
C TRP A 722 -13.32 24.04 5.27
N GLY A 723 -12.83 24.08 4.02
CA GLY A 723 -12.04 25.20 3.53
C GLY A 723 -10.63 24.83 3.09
N LEU A 724 -9.84 25.86 2.80
CA LEU A 724 -8.42 25.77 2.54
C LEU A 724 -7.64 25.51 3.82
N TYR A 725 -6.75 24.53 3.76
CA TYR A 725 -5.83 24.12 4.81
C TYR A 725 -4.48 23.80 4.22
N ASP A 726 -3.43 23.82 5.04
CA ASP A 726 -2.11 23.36 4.65
C ASP A 726 -1.73 22.14 5.47
N ILE A 727 -1.37 21.06 4.80
CA ILE A 727 -0.63 19.96 5.43
C ILE A 727 0.77 20.51 5.71
N ARG A 728 1.23 20.43 6.96
CA ARG A 728 2.55 20.89 7.41
C ARG A 728 3.25 19.80 8.21
N GLU A 729 4.58 19.79 8.16
CA GLU A 729 5.40 19.07 9.14
C GLU A 729 5.10 19.61 10.55
N LYS A 730 5.15 18.78 11.60
CA LYS A 730 5.14 19.28 12.98
C LYS A 730 6.57 19.60 13.40
N VAL A 731 6.79 20.70 14.14
CA VAL A 731 8.13 21.05 14.65
C VAL A 731 8.29 20.55 16.08
N ASP A 732 8.86 19.37 16.21
CA ASP A 732 9.19 18.67 17.45
C ASP A 732 10.56 17.97 17.32
N ASP A 733 10.83 17.00 18.18
CA ASP A 733 12.04 16.17 18.17
C ASP A 733 12.14 15.27 16.93
N ASP A 734 11.03 14.66 16.49
CA ASP A 734 10.98 13.87 15.25
C ASP A 734 11.36 14.70 14.01
N PHE A 735 10.89 15.95 13.92
CA PHE A 735 11.33 16.88 12.87
C PHE A 735 12.86 16.99 12.80
N VAL A 736 13.51 17.22 13.95
CA VAL A 736 14.97 17.37 14.00
C VAL A 736 15.66 16.05 13.70
N ALA A 737 15.14 14.95 14.23
CA ALA A 737 15.66 13.61 14.02
C ALA A 737 15.67 13.23 12.53
N THR A 738 14.55 13.46 11.86
CA THR A 738 14.34 13.15 10.44
C THR A 738 15.17 14.06 9.54
N HIS A 739 15.17 15.38 9.76
CA HIS A 739 15.93 16.33 8.93
C HIS A 739 17.46 16.16 9.06
N TYR A 740 17.96 15.81 10.24
CA TYR A 740 19.39 15.59 10.46
C TYR A 740 19.82 14.12 10.38
N ASN A 741 18.87 13.20 10.19
CA ASN A 741 19.08 11.76 10.19
C ASN A 741 19.85 11.28 11.44
N VAL A 742 19.32 11.63 12.61
CA VAL A 742 19.85 11.32 13.95
C VAL A 742 18.78 10.70 14.84
N ASP A 743 19.18 10.13 15.96
CA ASP A 743 18.26 9.60 16.96
C ASP A 743 17.51 10.73 17.69
N GLU A 744 16.18 10.59 17.79
CA GLU A 744 15.26 11.55 18.43
C GLU A 744 15.71 11.94 19.86
N THR A 745 16.25 11.00 20.64
CA THR A 745 16.70 11.24 22.02
C THR A 745 17.89 12.20 22.12
N THR A 746 18.59 12.43 21.02
CA THR A 746 19.71 13.37 20.95
C THR A 746 19.28 14.79 20.60
N THR A 747 18.02 14.98 20.21
CA THR A 747 17.51 16.24 19.68
C THR A 747 17.02 17.17 20.79
N SER A 748 16.88 18.45 20.48
CA SER A 748 16.31 19.46 21.38
C SER A 748 15.71 20.61 20.59
N VAL A 749 14.50 21.01 21.00
CA VAL A 749 13.77 22.16 20.46
C VAL A 749 13.47 23.13 21.59
N VAL A 750 13.99 24.36 21.52
CA VAL A 750 13.92 25.34 22.60
C VAL A 750 13.38 26.66 22.05
N ARG A 751 12.34 27.21 22.69
CA ARG A 751 11.83 28.56 22.37
C ARG A 751 12.89 29.62 22.63
N MET A 752 12.87 30.72 21.88
CA MET A 752 13.79 31.86 22.09
C MET A 752 13.79 32.38 23.54
N GLY A 753 12.66 32.29 24.24
CA GLY A 753 12.55 32.60 25.68
C GLY A 753 13.06 31.52 26.65
N GLY A 754 13.64 30.42 26.15
CA GLY A 754 14.22 29.34 26.96
C GLY A 754 13.24 28.27 27.47
N THR A 755 12.02 28.24 26.91
CA THR A 755 11.03 27.18 27.17
C THR A 755 11.38 25.95 26.34
N ILE A 756 11.33 24.77 26.94
CA ILE A 756 11.61 23.50 26.24
C ILE A 756 10.33 23.09 25.50
N SER A 757 10.45 22.86 24.19
CA SER A 757 9.40 22.22 23.40
C SER A 757 9.65 20.71 23.29
N ALA A 758 10.91 20.29 23.12
CA ALA A 758 11.34 18.90 23.11
C ALA A 758 12.80 18.78 23.60
N GLY A 759 13.19 17.61 24.13
CA GLY A 759 14.55 17.35 24.63
C GLY A 759 14.94 18.20 25.86
N ASN A 760 16.06 18.91 25.78
CA ASN A 760 16.59 19.72 26.89
C ASN A 760 17.09 21.11 26.42
N LYS A 761 17.53 21.95 27.37
CA LYS A 761 18.02 23.32 27.08
C LYS A 761 19.46 23.59 27.53
N LYS A 762 20.30 22.56 27.61
CA LYS A 762 21.66 22.68 28.17
C LYS A 762 22.51 23.67 27.36
N THR A 763 22.64 23.47 26.04
CA THR A 763 23.41 24.37 25.17
C THR A 763 22.88 25.80 25.19
N TYR A 764 21.56 25.97 25.11
CA TYR A 764 20.90 27.28 25.24
C TYR A 764 21.24 27.98 26.56
N SER A 765 21.16 27.27 27.69
CA SER A 765 21.46 27.87 29.00
C SER A 765 22.94 28.23 29.12
N THR A 766 23.84 27.40 28.60
CA THR A 766 25.28 27.71 28.54
C THR A 766 25.54 28.97 27.73
N LEU A 767 24.94 29.08 26.54
CA LEU A 767 25.05 30.26 25.69
C LEU A 767 24.56 31.53 26.41
N MET A 768 23.35 31.50 26.96
CA MET A 768 22.75 32.67 27.61
C MET A 768 23.55 33.13 28.84
N ASN A 769 24.01 32.20 29.67
CA ASN A 769 24.86 32.51 30.82
C ASN A 769 26.20 33.11 30.38
N TYR A 770 26.82 32.54 29.34
CA TYR A 770 28.10 33.01 28.84
C TYR A 770 28.01 34.45 28.30
N LEU A 771 26.98 34.73 27.49
CA LEU A 771 26.69 36.07 26.95
C LEU A 771 26.35 37.10 28.04
N ALA A 772 25.79 36.67 29.17
CA ALA A 772 25.47 37.55 30.28
C ALA A 772 26.73 38.00 31.05
N SER A 773 27.78 37.17 31.11
CA SER A 773 28.93 37.38 31.99
C SER A 773 30.26 37.68 31.28
N HIS A 774 30.33 37.65 29.95
CA HIS A 774 31.57 37.86 29.19
C HIS A 774 31.45 39.03 28.20
N ASP A 775 32.57 39.69 27.91
CA ASP A 775 32.67 40.77 26.91
C ASP A 775 32.89 40.18 25.51
N LEU A 776 31.94 40.40 24.60
CA LEU A 776 31.99 39.81 23.27
C LEU A 776 32.85 40.61 22.27
N LYS A 777 33.45 41.73 22.69
CA LYS A 777 34.53 42.37 21.92
C LYS A 777 35.78 41.50 21.84
N SER A 778 35.97 40.57 22.78
CA SER A 778 37.08 39.62 22.77
C SER A 778 36.88 38.54 21.71
N THR A 779 37.89 38.35 20.84
CA THR A 779 37.91 37.27 19.84
C THR A 779 37.75 35.90 20.50
N GLU A 780 38.44 35.63 21.62
CA GLU A 780 38.35 34.34 22.33
C GLU A 780 36.93 34.04 22.81
N ASN A 781 36.23 35.05 23.34
CA ASN A 781 34.86 34.86 23.82
C ASN A 781 33.88 34.63 22.66
N TYR A 782 34.09 35.29 21.52
CA TYR A 782 33.30 35.07 20.32
C TYR A 782 33.55 33.69 19.69
N GLU A 783 34.79 33.22 19.65
CA GLU A 783 35.13 31.84 19.24
C GLU A 783 34.42 30.80 20.10
N TYR A 784 34.36 31.01 21.42
CA TYR A 784 33.60 30.13 22.30
C TYR A 784 32.10 30.12 21.95
N VAL A 785 31.49 31.28 21.69
CA VAL A 785 30.08 31.33 21.26
C VAL A 785 29.83 30.57 19.96
N LYS A 786 30.77 30.60 19.00
CA LYS A 786 30.69 29.82 17.75
C LYS A 786 30.64 28.30 17.96
N THR A 787 31.08 27.81 19.12
CA THR A 787 30.95 26.39 19.51
C THR A 787 29.56 26.03 20.03
N LEU A 788 28.73 27.02 20.38
CA LEU A 788 27.40 26.82 20.95
C LEU A 788 26.27 27.22 20.00
N LEU A 789 26.54 28.17 19.10
CA LEU A 789 25.57 28.75 18.18
C LEU A 789 26.12 28.71 16.75
N ASN A 790 25.33 28.19 15.82
CA ASN A 790 25.60 28.34 14.40
C ASN A 790 25.32 29.79 13.98
N ILE A 791 26.39 30.57 13.82
CA ILE A 791 26.30 32.01 13.55
C ILE A 791 25.60 32.31 12.22
N ASP A 792 25.89 31.55 11.16
CA ASP A 792 25.28 31.80 9.85
C ASP A 792 23.77 31.50 9.88
N SER A 793 23.36 30.39 10.50
CA SER A 793 21.95 30.06 10.75
C SER A 793 21.23 31.18 11.50
N TYR A 794 21.85 31.65 12.58
CA TYR A 794 21.27 32.71 13.40
C TYR A 794 21.16 34.04 12.64
N ILE A 795 22.19 34.41 11.86
CA ILE A 795 22.17 35.63 11.05
C ILE A 795 21.09 35.53 9.97
N ASP A 796 21.05 34.44 9.20
CA ASP A 796 20.10 34.31 8.08
C ASP A 796 18.65 34.28 8.55
N PHE A 797 18.39 33.67 9.73
CA PHE A 797 17.09 33.78 10.40
C PHE A 797 16.75 35.24 10.71
N TRP A 798 17.67 36.00 11.31
CA TRP A 798 17.42 37.41 11.61
C TRP A 798 17.31 38.28 10.36
N VAL A 799 17.98 37.95 9.26
CA VAL A 799 17.79 38.61 7.96
C VAL A 799 16.37 38.37 7.44
N ALA A 800 15.88 37.14 7.53
CA ALA A 800 14.50 36.81 7.18
C ALA A 800 13.50 37.59 8.05
N GLU A 801 13.72 37.61 9.37
CA GLU A 801 12.90 38.36 10.34
C GLU A 801 12.94 39.88 10.12
N LEU A 802 14.11 40.43 9.77
CA LEU A 802 14.25 41.82 9.37
C LEU A 802 13.44 42.14 8.11
N PHE A 803 13.29 41.20 7.19
CA PHE A 803 12.44 41.39 6.02
C PHE A 803 10.96 41.28 6.39
N THR A 804 10.54 40.19 7.02
CA THR A 804 9.12 39.91 7.30
C THR A 804 8.54 40.79 8.40
N THR A 805 9.36 41.34 9.30
CA THR A 805 8.93 42.12 10.48
C THR A 805 7.93 41.36 11.35
N ASN A 806 8.24 40.11 11.72
CA ASN A 806 7.37 39.29 12.56
C ASN A 806 7.11 39.93 13.92
N ASN A 807 5.89 39.86 14.42
CA ASN A 807 5.56 40.42 15.74
C ASN A 807 5.50 39.35 16.83
N ASP A 808 5.53 38.06 16.46
CA ASP A 808 5.31 36.93 17.36
C ASP A 808 6.60 36.19 17.76
N VAL A 809 7.55 36.93 18.33
CA VAL A 809 8.91 36.45 18.65
C VAL A 809 8.97 35.32 19.68
N ILE A 810 7.90 35.09 20.45
CA ILE A 810 7.84 33.98 21.42
C ILE A 810 7.78 32.62 20.72
N ASN A 811 7.40 32.60 19.43
CA ASN A 811 7.31 31.39 18.62
C ASN A 811 8.60 31.02 17.88
N PHE A 812 9.64 31.84 17.99
CA PHE A 812 10.97 31.49 17.49
C PHE A 812 11.54 30.27 18.23
N ARG A 813 12.22 29.38 17.50
CA ARG A 813 12.82 28.16 18.04
C ARG A 813 14.28 28.04 17.64
N PHE A 814 15.06 27.55 18.59
CA PHE A 814 16.32 26.87 18.33
C PHE A 814 16.08 25.37 18.20
N ILE A 815 16.72 24.75 17.22
CA ILE A 815 16.82 23.31 17.05
C ILE A 815 18.29 22.89 17.18
N SER A 816 18.53 21.67 17.66
CA SER A 816 19.88 21.11 17.80
C SER A 816 19.81 19.60 18.01
N SER A 817 20.91 18.89 17.74
CA SER A 817 21.12 17.52 18.19
C SER A 817 22.56 17.33 18.64
N THR A 818 22.80 16.61 19.73
CA THR A 818 24.19 16.30 20.15
C THR A 818 24.93 15.39 19.17
N ALA A 819 24.22 14.72 18.25
CA ALA A 819 24.79 13.89 17.19
C ALA A 819 24.98 14.65 15.87
N TYR A 820 24.50 15.89 15.77
CA TYR A 820 24.63 16.73 14.58
C TYR A 820 25.28 18.07 14.93
N ASP A 821 26.27 18.48 14.14
CA ASP A 821 26.93 19.78 14.29
C ASP A 821 27.41 20.08 15.73
N GLU A 822 27.86 19.04 16.44
CA GLU A 822 28.35 19.10 17.83
C GLU A 822 27.34 19.69 18.84
N GLY A 823 26.04 19.63 18.54
CA GLY A 823 25.00 20.17 19.42
C GLY A 823 24.85 21.69 19.36
N ARG A 824 25.41 22.34 18.33
CA ARG A 824 25.21 23.78 18.11
C ARG A 824 23.75 24.10 17.86
N LEU A 825 23.31 25.21 18.44
CA LEU A 825 21.97 25.75 18.23
C LEU A 825 21.86 26.30 16.81
N GLN A 826 20.78 25.95 16.12
CA GLN A 826 20.40 26.46 14.81
C GLN A 826 18.97 27.00 14.86
N MET A 827 18.63 27.89 13.94
CA MET A 827 17.29 28.47 13.85
C MET A 827 16.43 27.69 12.84
N ILE A 828 15.13 27.64 13.13
CA ILE A 828 14.09 27.24 12.18
C ILE A 828 13.15 28.42 11.93
N PHE A 829 12.73 28.61 10.68
CA PHE A 829 11.91 29.75 10.25
C PHE A 829 10.48 29.32 9.84
N TYR A 830 9.53 29.61 10.73
CA TYR A 830 8.12 29.25 10.58
C TYR A 830 7.21 30.11 11.49
N ASP A 831 5.89 29.96 11.37
CA ASP A 831 4.87 30.62 12.20
C ASP A 831 4.78 32.13 11.92
N LEU A 832 4.58 32.49 10.63
CA LEU A 832 4.64 33.89 10.15
C LEU A 832 3.26 34.51 9.85
N ASP A 833 2.17 33.94 10.36
CA ASP A 833 0.83 34.51 10.18
C ASP A 833 0.63 35.86 10.92
N TYR A 834 1.51 36.18 11.88
CA TYR A 834 1.60 37.52 12.49
C TYR A 834 2.82 38.35 12.03
N ALA A 835 3.27 38.12 10.80
CA ALA A 835 4.31 38.90 10.12
C ALA A 835 3.75 39.69 8.92
N TRP A 836 4.60 40.54 8.32
CA TRP A 836 4.32 41.29 7.08
C TRP A 836 3.27 42.40 7.18
N TYR A 837 3.04 42.96 8.38
CA TYR A 837 2.06 44.04 8.61
C TYR A 837 2.67 45.45 8.60
N TYR A 838 3.95 45.58 8.94
CA TYR A 838 4.56 46.90 9.24
C TYR A 838 5.82 47.15 8.42
N PRO A 839 5.71 47.53 7.14
CA PRO A 839 6.87 47.64 6.23
C PRO A 839 7.88 48.72 6.68
N ASN A 840 7.42 49.70 7.45
CA ASN A 840 8.24 50.80 7.97
C ASN A 840 8.82 50.55 9.37
N ARG A 841 8.50 49.43 10.03
CA ARG A 841 8.96 49.16 11.40
C ARG A 841 10.49 49.17 11.48
N ALA A 842 11.03 49.86 12.49
CA ALA A 842 12.46 49.90 12.79
C ALA A 842 12.89 48.60 13.47
N TYR A 843 13.00 47.52 12.69
CA TYR A 843 13.09 46.18 13.25
C TYR A 843 14.47 45.87 13.85
N TYR A 844 15.52 46.62 13.48
CA TYR A 844 16.81 46.60 14.19
C TYR A 844 16.68 47.06 15.64
N GLU A 845 15.98 48.17 15.90
CA GLU A 845 15.77 48.68 17.27
C GLU A 845 14.97 47.68 18.11
N PHE A 846 13.98 47.05 17.49
CA PHE A 846 13.24 45.94 18.09
C PHE A 846 14.16 44.78 18.46
N MET A 847 14.97 44.29 17.52
CA MET A 847 15.87 43.14 17.67
C MET A 847 16.91 43.29 18.80
N ILE A 848 17.33 44.53 19.10
CA ILE A 848 18.35 44.83 20.13
C ILE A 848 17.81 45.61 21.34
N ASN A 849 16.49 45.69 21.53
CA ASN A 849 15.90 46.47 22.62
C ASN A 849 16.38 45.95 23.99
N PRO A 850 17.07 46.75 24.84
CA PRO A 850 17.55 46.31 26.14
C PRO A 850 16.44 45.92 27.12
N ASP A 851 15.23 46.44 26.95
CA ASP A 851 14.05 46.09 27.76
C ASP A 851 13.38 44.79 27.28
N GLY A 852 13.88 44.19 26.19
CA GLY A 852 13.33 42.99 25.57
C GLY A 852 12.48 43.27 24.33
N MET A 853 12.21 42.21 23.57
CA MET A 853 11.42 42.20 22.35
C MET A 853 9.95 41.90 22.66
N SER A 854 9.05 42.59 21.97
CA SER A 854 7.59 42.53 22.13
C SER A 854 7.10 42.93 23.53
N ASP A 855 5.78 42.97 23.71
CA ASP A 855 5.16 43.22 25.02
C ASP A 855 5.42 42.09 26.03
N LEU A 856 5.94 40.95 25.58
CA LEU A 856 6.34 39.82 26.41
C LEU A 856 7.78 39.93 26.95
N HIS A 857 8.51 41.00 26.61
CA HIS A 857 9.89 41.23 27.05
C HIS A 857 10.83 40.04 26.77
N VAL A 858 10.68 39.39 25.61
CA VAL A 858 11.56 38.27 25.20
C VAL A 858 12.99 38.79 25.06
N SER A 859 13.95 38.11 25.68
CA SER A 859 15.33 38.61 25.78
C SER A 859 15.98 38.87 24.42
N SER A 860 16.51 40.08 24.24
CA SER A 860 17.34 40.49 23.08
C SER A 860 18.83 40.25 23.29
N LEU A 861 19.21 39.58 24.40
CA LEU A 861 20.60 39.49 24.87
C LEU A 861 21.55 38.96 23.80
N ILE A 862 21.16 37.92 23.06
CA ILE A 862 21.99 37.32 22.01
C ILE A 862 22.37 38.37 20.97
N ASN A 863 21.39 39.07 20.39
CA ASN A 863 21.65 40.12 19.41
C ASN A 863 22.51 41.24 19.98
N ARG A 864 22.15 41.77 21.17
CA ARG A 864 22.89 42.87 21.79
C ARG A 864 24.36 42.54 21.98
N ARG A 865 24.67 41.33 22.43
CA ARG A 865 26.05 40.88 22.68
C ARG A 865 26.81 40.57 21.40
N LEU A 866 26.18 39.90 20.43
CA LEU A 866 26.85 39.57 19.17
C LEU A 866 27.23 40.84 18.38
N PHE A 867 26.40 41.89 18.40
CA PHE A 867 26.71 43.16 17.74
C PHE A 867 27.83 43.98 18.40
N GLU A 868 28.35 43.57 19.57
CA GLU A 868 29.57 44.14 20.18
C GLU A 868 30.84 43.69 19.45
N ASN A 869 30.78 42.58 18.68
CA ASN A 869 31.93 41.98 18.01
C ASN A 869 32.04 42.40 16.54
N GLU A 870 33.19 42.92 16.12
CA GLU A 870 33.41 43.40 14.74
C GLU A 870 33.41 42.28 13.67
N GLU A 871 33.86 41.07 14.02
CA GLU A 871 33.80 39.91 13.11
C GLU A 871 32.34 39.52 12.85
N TYR A 872 31.52 39.46 13.91
CA TYR A 872 30.08 39.21 13.75
C TYR A 872 29.39 40.31 12.94
N ARG A 873 29.69 41.59 13.19
CA ARG A 873 29.12 42.72 12.43
C ARG A 873 29.43 42.60 10.94
N THR A 874 30.68 42.30 10.61
CA THR A 874 31.13 42.08 9.22
C THR A 874 30.39 40.90 8.61
N ARG A 875 30.35 39.76 9.32
CA ARG A 875 29.66 38.56 8.85
C ARG A 875 28.16 38.79 8.65
N PHE A 876 27.52 39.58 9.52
CA PHE A 876 26.11 39.95 9.40
C PHE A 876 25.86 40.72 8.11
N LEU A 877 26.69 41.72 7.78
CA LEU A 877 26.57 42.50 6.55
C LEU A 877 26.79 41.64 5.30
N GLU A 878 27.76 40.70 5.33
CA GLU A 878 28.00 39.76 4.23
C GLU A 878 26.79 38.86 3.97
N ARG A 879 26.24 38.22 5.01
CA ARG A 879 25.08 37.35 4.90
C ARG A 879 23.83 38.13 4.49
N LEU A 880 23.60 39.31 5.08
CA LEU A 880 22.49 40.20 4.70
C LEU A 880 22.58 40.59 3.22
N SER A 881 23.76 41.02 2.77
CA SER A 881 24.02 41.35 1.36
C SER A 881 23.72 40.17 0.43
N LEU A 882 24.28 38.99 0.74
CA LEU A 882 24.06 37.78 -0.04
C LEU A 882 22.58 37.43 -0.11
N SER A 883 21.90 37.48 1.03
CA SER A 883 20.50 37.10 1.20
C SER A 883 19.57 38.03 0.41
N LEU A 884 19.77 39.34 0.48
CA LEU A 884 19.01 40.33 -0.31
C LEU A 884 19.30 40.27 -1.82
N LYS A 885 20.44 39.70 -2.22
CA LYS A 885 20.76 39.45 -3.65
C LYS A 885 20.23 38.12 -4.17
N THR A 886 19.78 37.23 -3.28
CA THR A 886 19.39 35.86 -3.61
C THR A 886 17.98 35.54 -3.11
N LEU A 887 17.85 34.97 -1.91
CA LEU A 887 16.58 34.48 -1.34
C LEU A 887 15.57 35.63 -1.17
N TRP A 888 15.99 36.70 -0.50
CA TRP A 888 15.15 37.84 -0.13
C TRP A 888 15.23 39.00 -1.12
N LYS A 889 15.67 38.70 -2.36
CA LYS A 889 15.60 39.64 -3.47
C LYS A 889 14.14 39.91 -3.82
N GLU A 890 13.78 41.18 -4.05
CA GLU A 890 12.41 41.62 -4.29
C GLU A 890 11.70 40.76 -5.36
N GLU A 891 12.34 40.54 -6.50
CA GLU A 891 11.79 39.74 -7.60
C GLU A 891 11.61 38.26 -7.22
N THR A 892 12.52 37.70 -6.42
CA THR A 892 12.42 36.32 -5.93
C THR A 892 11.20 36.16 -5.01
N VAL A 893 11.01 37.08 -4.06
CA VAL A 893 9.89 37.03 -3.10
C VAL A 893 8.56 37.26 -3.82
N LEU A 894 8.49 38.22 -4.74
CA LEU A 894 7.30 38.47 -5.56
C LEU A 894 6.96 37.26 -6.45
N ALA A 895 7.95 36.59 -7.03
CA ALA A 895 7.73 35.39 -7.83
C ALA A 895 7.15 34.24 -6.99
N LYS A 896 7.66 34.01 -5.77
CA LYS A 896 7.08 33.00 -4.86
C LYS A 896 5.66 33.37 -4.42
N LEU A 897 5.39 34.65 -4.12
CA LEU A 897 4.04 35.14 -3.84
C LEU A 897 3.09 34.82 -5.00
N GLU A 898 3.49 35.09 -6.23
CA GLU A 898 2.61 34.89 -7.38
C GLU A 898 2.30 33.40 -7.63
N ILE A 899 3.28 32.51 -7.43
CA ILE A 899 3.06 31.05 -7.50
C ILE A 899 1.99 30.61 -6.48
N ILE A 900 2.10 31.06 -5.24
CA ILE A 900 1.15 30.71 -4.17
C ILE A 900 -0.22 31.37 -4.41
N TYR A 901 -0.23 32.63 -4.86
CA TYR A 901 -1.46 33.34 -5.21
C TYR A 901 -2.25 32.58 -6.28
N GLN A 902 -1.59 32.14 -7.34
CA GLN A 902 -2.26 31.42 -8.44
C GLN A 902 -2.81 30.05 -8.00
N SER A 903 -2.16 29.37 -7.05
CA SER A 903 -2.67 28.09 -6.54
C SER A 903 -3.88 28.25 -5.61
N VAL A 904 -3.91 29.32 -4.81
CA VAL A 904 -4.98 29.59 -3.81
C VAL A 904 -6.19 30.29 -4.43
N LYS A 905 -5.98 31.16 -5.43
CA LYS A 905 -7.01 32.01 -6.04
C LYS A 905 -8.29 31.28 -6.47
N PRO A 906 -8.25 30.09 -7.10
CA PRO A 906 -9.47 29.40 -7.52
C PRO A 906 -10.41 29.05 -6.35
N GLU A 907 -9.86 28.83 -5.16
CA GLU A 907 -10.58 28.23 -4.04
C GLU A 907 -10.90 29.22 -2.90
N ILE A 908 -10.14 30.31 -2.78
CA ILE A 908 -10.23 31.23 -1.63
C ILE A 908 -11.61 31.87 -1.45
N THR A 909 -12.34 32.12 -2.54
CA THR A 909 -13.69 32.68 -2.45
C THR A 909 -14.63 31.75 -1.69
N ARG A 910 -14.52 30.44 -1.95
CA ARG A 910 -15.34 29.41 -1.28
C ARG A 910 -14.93 29.25 0.18
N ASP A 911 -13.63 29.33 0.48
CA ASP A 911 -13.13 29.34 1.86
C ASP A 911 -13.69 30.54 2.65
N PHE A 912 -13.60 31.74 2.10
CA PHE A 912 -14.10 32.95 2.75
C PHE A 912 -15.61 32.88 3.03
N ILE A 913 -16.40 32.42 2.05
CA ILE A 913 -17.85 32.21 2.22
C ILE A 913 -18.12 31.19 3.35
N ARG A 914 -17.38 30.08 3.38
CA ARG A 914 -17.53 29.04 4.42
C ARG A 914 -17.29 29.57 5.83
N TRP A 915 -16.37 30.53 5.98
CA TRP A 915 -15.99 31.15 7.24
C TRP A 915 -16.67 32.49 7.51
N LYS A 916 -17.67 32.87 6.70
CA LYS A 916 -18.44 34.12 6.83
C LYS A 916 -17.56 35.38 6.75
N LEU A 917 -16.54 35.32 5.90
CA LEU A 917 -15.65 36.43 5.57
C LEU A 917 -16.08 37.07 4.24
N ASP A 918 -15.61 38.29 3.96
CA ASP A 918 -15.89 39.00 2.71
C ASP A 918 -14.82 38.67 1.65
N PRO A 919 -15.13 37.90 0.57
CA PRO A 919 -14.14 37.54 -0.43
C PRO A 919 -13.52 38.74 -1.15
N ASN A 920 -14.19 39.90 -1.17
CA ASN A 920 -13.71 41.08 -1.88
C ASN A 920 -12.47 41.71 -1.23
N VAL A 921 -12.22 41.46 0.06
CA VAL A 921 -11.05 42.02 0.76
C VAL A 921 -9.78 41.19 0.55
N TRP A 922 -9.88 39.97 -0.01
CA TRP A 922 -8.73 39.10 -0.18
C TRP A 922 -7.69 39.71 -1.13
N GLU A 923 -8.12 40.16 -2.32
CA GLU A 923 -7.23 40.79 -3.30
C GLU A 923 -6.55 42.04 -2.73
N ASP A 924 -7.28 42.88 -1.99
CA ASP A 924 -6.70 44.06 -1.32
C ASP A 924 -5.59 43.68 -0.32
N ASN A 925 -5.75 42.55 0.39
CA ASN A 925 -4.74 42.04 1.31
C ASN A 925 -3.52 41.45 0.60
N VAL A 926 -3.72 40.81 -0.56
CA VAL A 926 -2.64 40.33 -1.43
C VAL A 926 -1.88 41.51 -2.03
N ASP A 927 -2.57 42.54 -2.51
CA ASP A 927 -1.97 43.76 -3.04
C ASP A 927 -1.21 44.55 -1.96
N PHE A 928 -1.73 44.58 -0.74
CA PHE A 928 -1.00 45.09 0.42
C PHE A 928 0.32 44.32 0.63
N LEU A 929 0.30 42.99 0.53
CA LEU A 929 1.50 42.16 0.69
C LEU A 929 2.51 42.38 -0.46
N ARG A 930 2.05 42.54 -1.71
CA ARG A 930 2.92 42.95 -2.84
C ARG A 930 3.59 44.29 -2.55
N ASN A 931 2.82 45.29 -2.12
CA ASN A 931 3.35 46.61 -1.76
C ASN A 931 4.27 46.57 -0.53
N PHE A 932 4.00 45.69 0.44
CA PHE A 932 4.88 45.45 1.57
C PHE A 932 6.27 45.05 1.08
N ILE A 933 6.36 44.07 0.17
CA ILE A 933 7.63 43.53 -0.33
C ILE A 933 8.47 44.64 -0.99
N THR A 934 7.88 45.39 -1.93
CA THR A 934 8.57 46.50 -2.62
C THR A 934 8.97 47.64 -1.68
N THR A 935 8.16 47.91 -0.65
CA THR A 935 8.48 48.95 0.34
C THR A 935 9.57 48.50 1.31
N ARG A 936 9.56 47.22 1.69
CA ARG A 936 10.43 46.69 2.73
C ARG A 936 11.90 46.69 2.33
N THR A 937 12.24 46.27 1.11
CA THR A 937 13.65 46.22 0.64
C THR A 937 14.33 47.58 0.82
N LYS A 938 13.69 48.66 0.36
CA LYS A 938 14.20 50.04 0.48
C LYS A 938 14.34 50.48 1.92
N ASN A 939 13.34 50.18 2.75
CA ASN A 939 13.37 50.52 4.16
C ASN A 939 14.45 49.77 4.92
N LEU A 940 14.64 48.49 4.62
CA LEU A 940 15.65 47.64 5.23
C LEU A 940 17.05 48.17 4.90
N LEU A 941 17.37 48.43 3.63
CA LEU A 941 18.67 48.99 3.23
C LEU A 941 18.97 50.34 3.93
N ARG A 942 17.98 51.23 3.99
CA ARG A 942 18.11 52.52 4.70
C ARG A 942 18.36 52.31 6.20
N GLN A 943 17.61 51.41 6.83
CA GLN A 943 17.76 51.08 8.25
C GLN A 943 19.12 50.43 8.53
N THR A 944 19.60 49.55 7.65
CA THR A 944 20.93 48.91 7.73
C THR A 944 22.04 49.96 7.69
N LYS A 945 22.00 50.89 6.71
CA LYS A 945 22.98 51.98 6.60
C LYS A 945 23.06 52.80 7.89
N ALA A 946 21.89 53.13 8.47
CA ALA A 946 21.81 53.88 9.71
C ALA A 946 22.30 53.07 10.92
N PHE A 947 21.86 51.83 11.07
CA PHE A 947 22.18 50.97 12.22
C PHE A 947 23.67 50.64 12.31
N PHE A 948 24.31 50.32 11.18
CA PHE A 948 25.74 50.02 11.14
C PHE A 948 26.62 51.26 10.96
N ASN A 949 26.01 52.44 10.75
CA ASN A 949 26.71 53.68 10.43
C ASN A 949 27.69 53.51 9.25
N LEU A 950 27.20 52.89 8.16
CA LEU A 950 28.02 52.58 6.99
C LEU A 950 28.41 53.87 6.25
N SER A 951 29.68 53.95 5.83
CA SER A 951 30.10 54.97 4.87
C SER A 951 29.44 54.72 3.51
N ASP A 952 29.42 55.72 2.63
CA ASP A 952 28.92 55.52 1.26
C ASP A 952 29.71 54.43 0.52
N ALA A 953 31.01 54.28 0.80
CA ALA A 953 31.85 53.24 0.20
C ALA A 953 31.51 51.84 0.74
N ASP A 954 31.28 51.69 2.04
CA ASP A 954 30.90 50.40 2.64
C ASP A 954 29.49 49.99 2.18
N TYR A 955 28.57 50.96 2.11
CA TYR A 955 27.22 50.73 1.58
C TYR A 955 27.28 50.25 0.14
N GLU A 956 28.06 50.92 -0.72
CA GLU A 956 28.24 50.53 -2.12
C GLU A 956 28.89 49.14 -2.23
N TYR A 957 29.90 48.84 -1.40
CA TYR A 957 30.56 47.53 -1.39
C TYR A 957 29.60 46.38 -1.10
N TYR A 958 28.73 46.53 -0.09
CA TYR A 958 27.78 45.48 0.27
C TYR A 958 26.53 45.47 -0.61
N PHE A 959 26.00 46.63 -1.00
CA PHE A 959 24.63 46.76 -1.53
C PHE A 959 24.50 47.60 -2.81
N GLY A 960 25.59 48.03 -3.47
CA GLY A 960 25.54 48.93 -4.63
C GLY A 960 24.81 48.38 -5.87
N ASP A 961 24.59 47.07 -5.92
CA ASP A 961 23.89 46.31 -6.94
C ASP A 961 22.42 45.99 -6.59
N LEU A 962 21.89 46.52 -5.47
CA LEU A 962 20.52 46.31 -4.97
C LEU A 962 19.61 47.54 -5.09
#